data_AF-A0A081C211-F1
#
_entry.id   AF-A0A081C211-F1
#
_cell.length_a   1.000
_cell.length_b   1.000
_cell.length_c   1.000
_cell.angle_alpha   90.00
_cell.angle_beta   90.00
_cell.angle_gamma   90.00
#
_symmetry.space_group_name_H-M   'P 1'
#
loop_
_entity.id
_entity.type
_entity.pdbx_description
1 polymer ?
#
loop_
_entity_poly.entity_id
_entity_poly.type
_entity_poly.pdbx_seq_one_letter_code
_entity_poly.pdbx_strand_id
1 'polypeptide(L)'
;MSIGSILIQPQRISRIQSASKNTVLIDDTIRMGIRMLFDPKASQTILQIAGEAIQNTALRFQDRVSTRLNTAYKRLQNLIQPITDFFQSFDFDALEDNPDAGMQLAEQMLELFSNGVNSLSLDQLREYMTELIDILENDLGITGSFIEDEIWTFIADIINRLEEIPADAAREIRENRLDVAATLRRIQRHLRQEFAFPKPEAEKLARILLKLLRQTGIEDVATRAKCITKGLDDAMDAVSGINQVVQGIQPRSLGAAAADDSENESRYAWYATWLLQYKYRDIPLFEPDSFKDVKAFANKLKSPSNSDAVSRYIHSQFTEQEQSALNAYDGTSNPDDNLKNIILSVLNKLIQERQLDDLDAFGNVTLSEETREVRGSFIKDKELIRYNRMILEDVYPAELEKLPRSGWARFWYRVWELIKEGSGWPGEQVRVSNDGKYLMLGDKIMLSGTDVSWQNAPIFNVQGWAEGKKYYCFHHISKEFMEGWAWHSTWANDAIRTLWHLLYILQTGRAHFVPNLLNGLYDVAHGLTSGIARKPFSGFEFFSHKWLEWALGAPLTLTTAGSPQGAYTEASFINRLAFWFTVYMGDILNYAGPVTATNALRNLTLSFMTALNFRGPQDGPSTVPEHSAINYKELDGIVDAVVIGFTYWLASEVKREEYVHPFYPDDVPGRVWALWLAGGVGMGLFAGFVGTLIAEITAWAEDWALLGWTMLKTMPKVLIQFWPILYSLREGDTDDGKFNPTGGTEFTGYPQKVTNGTNTPSPYLLPYEAGKMINVGQGNLGVFSHNPRANKIHTSNPAPMQTYAYDFALDQAEEILASRPGTVVGFYESTPNDTGGDWNFIRIRHDVDDNGNAITPDPVHDRDVGGNVTRTFAVYGHGRQNGVTDAFARWSTPVPTANIIGTRVRRGQPIMLAGDTGTSFYNHLHMHVLPGKSGPTSIDANTTYAIPFIFQDVDGDGMCKALHWYESTNTRVT
;
A
#
# COMPACT_ATOMS: atom_id res chain seq x y z
N MET A 1 -2.92 7.62 32.66
CA MET A 1 -4.30 7.79 33.18
C MET A 1 -4.31 7.44 34.67
N SER A 2 -4.81 8.32 35.54
CA SER A 2 -4.74 8.11 37.01
C SER A 2 -5.81 7.13 37.51
N ILE A 3 -5.45 6.33 38.51
CA ILE A 3 -6.28 5.32 39.20
C ILE A 3 -7.61 5.89 39.73
N GLY A 4 -7.74 7.22 39.86
CA GLY A 4 -8.95 7.90 40.33
C GLY A 4 -10.16 7.79 39.39
N SER A 5 -9.97 7.60 38.08
CA SER A 5 -11.13 7.51 37.16
C SER A 5 -11.79 6.13 37.14
N ILE A 6 -11.14 5.10 37.68
CA ILE A 6 -11.66 3.72 37.74
C ILE A 6 -12.66 3.57 38.89
N LEU A 7 -12.52 4.36 39.96
CA LEU A 7 -13.37 4.27 41.15
C LEU A 7 -14.70 5.06 41.03
N ILE A 8 -14.90 5.85 39.97
CA ILE A 8 -16.06 6.74 39.82
C ILE A 8 -17.07 6.21 38.77
N GLN A 9 -16.78 5.10 38.08
CA GLN A 9 -17.70 4.51 37.08
C GLN A 9 -17.87 2.99 37.28
N PRO A 10 -18.80 2.54 38.13
CA PRO A 10 -19.10 1.12 38.34
C PRO A 10 -19.48 0.37 37.06
N GLN A 11 -20.00 1.10 36.07
CA GLN A 11 -20.38 0.60 34.74
C GLN A 11 -19.18 0.16 33.87
N ARG A 12 -17.95 0.65 34.15
CA ARG A 12 -16.74 0.19 33.48
C ARG A 12 -16.23 -1.13 34.06
N ILE A 13 -16.38 -1.34 35.36
CA ILE A 13 -16.03 -2.61 36.01
C ILE A 13 -16.96 -3.72 35.55
N SER A 14 -18.26 -3.46 35.41
CA SER A 14 -19.20 -4.44 34.86
C SER A 14 -18.91 -4.78 33.40
N ARG A 15 -18.53 -3.81 32.56
CA ARG A 15 -18.11 -4.06 31.17
C ARG A 15 -16.82 -4.88 31.07
N ILE A 16 -15.83 -4.65 31.95
CA ILE A 16 -14.58 -5.42 31.97
C ILE A 16 -14.80 -6.83 32.53
N GLN A 17 -15.69 -7.00 33.51
CA GLN A 17 -16.05 -8.31 34.05
C GLN A 17 -16.89 -9.16 33.08
N SER A 18 -17.58 -8.54 32.12
CA SER A 18 -18.37 -9.21 31.09
C SER A 18 -17.71 -9.26 29.70
N ALA A 19 -16.54 -8.63 29.52
CA ALA A 19 -15.88 -8.57 28.22
C ALA A 19 -15.27 -9.92 27.84
N SER A 20 -15.46 -10.33 26.59
CA SER A 20 -14.81 -11.53 26.05
C SER A 20 -13.28 -11.37 26.04
N LYS A 21 -12.54 -12.49 25.97
CA LYS A 21 -11.08 -12.45 25.85
C LYS A 21 -10.60 -11.64 24.63
N ASN A 22 -11.32 -11.69 23.50
CA ASN A 22 -10.96 -10.97 22.28
C ASN A 22 -11.22 -9.46 22.41
N THR A 23 -12.31 -9.08 23.08
CA THR A 23 -12.60 -7.67 23.38
C THR A 23 -11.49 -7.05 24.24
N VAL A 24 -10.99 -7.79 25.26
CA VAL A 24 -9.86 -7.34 26.08
C VAL A 24 -8.57 -7.18 25.26
N LEU A 25 -8.27 -8.15 24.39
CA LEU A 25 -7.10 -8.10 23.50
C LEU A 25 -7.11 -6.84 22.62
N ILE A 26 -8.26 -6.50 22.05
CA ILE A 26 -8.39 -5.35 21.15
C ILE A 26 -8.34 -4.04 21.91
N ASP A 27 -8.97 -3.94 23.08
CA ASP A 27 -8.85 -2.74 23.91
C ASP A 27 -7.37 -2.50 24.28
N ASP A 28 -6.64 -3.55 24.65
CA ASP A 28 -5.20 -3.48 24.90
C ASP A 28 -4.40 -3.06 23.66
N THR A 29 -4.76 -3.58 22.48
CA THR A 29 -4.09 -3.27 21.20
C THR A 29 -4.38 -1.83 20.74
N ILE A 30 -5.63 -1.38 20.78
CA ILE A 30 -6.05 0.00 20.47
C ILE A 30 -5.41 0.97 21.45
N ARG A 31 -5.37 0.64 22.75
CA ARG A 31 -4.72 1.45 23.77
C ARG A 31 -3.22 1.59 23.49
N MET A 32 -2.57 0.55 22.97
CA MET A 32 -1.19 0.62 22.50
C MET A 32 -1.06 1.53 21.29
N GLY A 33 -1.90 1.35 20.26
CA GLY A 33 -1.89 2.16 19.03
C GLY A 33 -2.16 3.65 19.28
N ILE A 34 -3.17 3.99 20.08
CA ILE A 34 -3.49 5.37 20.46
C ILE A 34 -2.31 6.03 21.18
N ARG A 35 -1.63 5.31 22.08
CA ARG A 35 -0.42 5.84 22.73
C ARG A 35 0.70 6.11 21.74
N MET A 36 0.90 5.21 20.78
CA MET A 36 1.93 5.36 19.77
C MET A 36 1.65 6.56 18.85
N LEU A 37 0.39 6.82 18.52
CA LEU A 37 -0.02 7.88 17.59
C LEU A 37 -0.18 9.26 18.24
N PHE A 38 -0.73 9.32 19.46
CA PHE A 38 -1.19 10.57 20.08
C PHE A 38 -0.43 10.99 21.34
N ASP A 39 0.50 10.17 21.84
CA ASP A 39 1.39 10.53 22.95
C ASP A 39 2.87 10.49 22.50
N PRO A 40 3.42 11.64 22.06
CA PRO A 40 4.80 11.73 21.58
C PRO A 40 5.85 11.29 22.60
N LYS A 41 5.61 11.49 23.91
CA LYS A 41 6.58 11.12 24.96
C LYS A 41 6.53 9.63 25.26
N ALA A 42 5.33 9.05 25.31
CA ALA A 42 5.14 7.61 25.48
C ALA A 42 5.70 6.84 24.28
N SER A 43 5.27 7.19 23.07
CA SER A 43 5.77 6.62 21.83
C SER A 43 7.28 6.73 21.75
N GLN A 44 7.86 7.84 22.23
CA GLN A 44 9.29 8.01 22.28
C GLN A 44 10.02 6.98 23.14
N THR A 45 9.51 6.75 24.34
CA THR A 45 10.11 5.80 25.28
C THR A 45 9.96 4.36 24.77
N ILE A 46 8.83 4.04 24.14
CA ILE A 46 8.53 2.68 23.66
C ILE A 46 9.38 2.35 22.43
N LEU A 47 9.46 3.25 21.45
CA LEU A 47 10.28 3.07 20.26
C LEU A 47 11.77 2.98 20.59
N GLN A 48 12.24 3.69 21.63
CA GLN A 48 13.58 3.51 22.17
C GLN A 48 13.85 2.06 22.53
N ILE A 49 13.00 1.55 23.41
CA ILE A 49 13.17 0.23 24.00
C ILE A 49 13.04 -0.85 22.93
N ALA A 50 12.14 -0.67 21.97
CA ALA A 50 12.02 -1.56 20.81
C ALA A 50 13.28 -1.54 19.93
N GLY A 51 13.85 -0.35 19.68
CA GLY A 51 15.11 -0.18 18.95
C GLY A 51 16.32 -0.82 19.64
N GLU A 52 16.36 -0.81 20.96
CA GLU A 52 17.40 -1.51 21.73
C GLU A 52 17.16 -3.03 21.78
N ALA A 53 15.90 -3.47 21.89
CA ALA A 53 15.54 -4.89 21.87
C ALA A 53 15.79 -5.55 20.51
N ILE A 54 15.59 -4.81 19.40
CA ILE A 54 15.82 -5.37 18.06
C ILE A 54 17.31 -5.64 17.80
N GLN A 55 18.22 -4.87 18.41
CA GLN A 55 19.66 -5.14 18.31
C GLN A 55 20.01 -6.51 18.91
N ASN A 56 19.46 -6.85 20.06
CA ASN A 56 19.62 -8.18 20.66
C ASN A 56 19.06 -9.28 19.75
N THR A 57 17.93 -9.02 19.10
CA THR A 57 17.30 -9.95 18.16
C THR A 57 18.18 -10.18 16.92
N ALA A 58 18.71 -9.10 16.34
CA ALA A 58 19.64 -9.18 15.21
C ALA A 58 20.90 -9.99 15.56
N LEU A 59 21.46 -9.80 16.76
CA LEU A 59 22.61 -10.59 17.24
C LEU A 59 22.28 -12.09 17.35
N ARG A 60 21.08 -12.46 17.83
CA ARG A 60 20.65 -13.87 17.89
C ARG A 60 20.51 -14.49 16.49
N PHE A 61 19.97 -13.74 15.53
CA PHE A 61 19.93 -14.16 14.13
C PHE A 61 21.34 -14.30 13.55
N GLN A 62 22.23 -13.35 13.81
CA GLN A 62 23.64 -13.40 13.39
C GLN A 62 24.34 -14.65 13.94
N ASP A 63 24.24 -14.88 15.25
CA ASP A 63 24.84 -16.06 15.90
C ASP A 63 24.31 -17.36 15.29
N ARG A 64 23.02 -17.40 14.94
CA ARG A 64 22.38 -18.54 14.31
C ARG A 64 22.95 -18.86 12.92
N VAL A 65 23.18 -17.84 12.09
CA VAL A 65 23.55 -18.04 10.67
C VAL A 65 25.05 -17.98 10.39
N SER A 66 25.84 -17.32 11.24
CA SER A 66 27.28 -17.03 11.03
C SER A 66 28.12 -18.26 10.65
N THR A 67 27.85 -19.42 11.24
CA THR A 67 28.59 -20.67 10.96
C THR A 67 28.15 -21.39 9.69
N ARG A 68 27.04 -20.96 9.07
CA ARG A 68 26.36 -21.66 7.97
C ARG A 68 26.21 -20.80 6.71
N LEU A 69 26.53 -19.51 6.83
CA LEU A 69 26.29 -18.47 5.82
C LEU A 69 26.98 -18.78 4.49
N ASN A 70 28.21 -19.29 4.50
CA ASN A 70 28.97 -19.55 3.27
C ASN A 70 28.30 -20.54 2.30
N THR A 71 27.61 -21.57 2.81
CA THR A 71 26.92 -22.56 1.96
C THR A 71 25.63 -21.97 1.41
N ALA A 72 24.83 -21.34 2.27
CA ALA A 72 23.59 -20.66 1.88
C ALA A 72 23.85 -19.56 0.84
N TYR A 73 24.91 -18.78 1.04
CA TYR A 73 25.33 -17.69 0.17
C TYR A 73 25.53 -18.15 -1.28
N LYS A 74 26.30 -19.23 -1.49
CA LYS A 74 26.55 -19.76 -2.84
C LYS A 74 25.28 -20.25 -3.53
N ARG A 75 24.36 -20.89 -2.80
CA ARG A 75 23.09 -21.36 -3.36
C ARG A 75 22.16 -20.20 -3.72
N LEU A 76 22.08 -19.18 -2.85
CA LEU A 76 21.30 -17.96 -3.12
C LEU A 76 21.86 -17.18 -4.30
N GLN A 77 23.18 -17.08 -4.45
CA GLN A 77 23.81 -16.48 -5.64
C GLN A 77 23.38 -17.18 -6.94
N ASN A 78 23.42 -18.51 -6.97
CA ASN A 78 22.97 -19.27 -8.12
C ASN A 78 21.48 -19.04 -8.43
N LEU A 79 20.65 -18.86 -7.41
CA LEU A 79 19.22 -18.61 -7.55
C LEU A 79 18.92 -17.24 -8.19
N ILE A 80 19.73 -16.22 -7.90
CA ILE A 80 19.57 -14.86 -8.46
C ILE A 80 20.39 -14.61 -9.73
N GLN A 81 21.28 -15.53 -10.13
CA GLN A 81 22.14 -15.37 -11.30
C GLN A 81 21.35 -15.13 -12.60
N PRO A 82 20.25 -15.85 -12.90
CA PRO A 82 19.48 -15.61 -14.12
C PRO A 82 18.89 -14.19 -14.20
N ILE A 83 18.52 -13.61 -13.05
CA ILE A 83 18.03 -12.23 -12.95
C ILE A 83 19.17 -11.26 -13.25
N THR A 84 20.36 -11.55 -12.74
CA THR A 84 21.58 -10.75 -12.98
C THR A 84 21.98 -10.76 -14.45
N ASP A 85 22.03 -11.95 -15.07
CA ASP A 85 22.37 -12.12 -16.49
C ASP A 85 21.37 -11.43 -17.41
N PHE A 86 20.08 -11.48 -17.04
CA PHE A 86 19.00 -10.79 -17.74
C PHE A 86 19.25 -9.27 -17.79
N PHE A 87 19.51 -8.63 -16.66
CA PHE A 87 19.76 -7.17 -16.64
C PHE A 87 21.03 -6.78 -17.39
N GLN A 88 22.03 -7.67 -17.45
CA GLN A 88 23.28 -7.42 -18.19
C GLN A 88 23.14 -7.59 -19.72
N SER A 89 22.03 -8.16 -20.20
CA SER A 89 21.84 -8.50 -21.62
C SER A 89 21.32 -7.37 -22.52
N PHE A 90 20.97 -6.21 -21.94
CA PHE A 90 20.36 -5.10 -22.65
C PHE A 90 21.39 -4.14 -23.28
N ASP A 91 21.02 -3.58 -24.43
CA ASP A 91 21.76 -2.53 -25.14
C ASP A 91 21.06 -1.18 -24.94
N PHE A 92 21.59 -0.37 -24.02
CA PHE A 92 20.89 0.81 -23.49
C PHE A 92 21.20 2.11 -24.21
N ASP A 93 22.33 2.17 -24.92
CA ASP A 93 22.73 3.34 -25.71
C ASP A 93 21.74 3.59 -26.87
N ALA A 94 21.05 2.55 -27.34
CA ALA A 94 20.05 2.63 -28.40
C ALA A 94 18.72 3.31 -28.00
N LEU A 95 18.43 3.44 -26.70
CA LEU A 95 17.14 3.93 -26.18
C LEU A 95 17.14 5.43 -25.85
N GLU A 96 18.31 6.03 -25.66
CA GLU A 96 18.44 7.44 -25.24
C GLU A 96 18.22 8.44 -26.40
N ASP A 97 18.43 8.01 -27.65
CA ASP A 97 18.50 8.88 -28.84
C ASP A 97 17.19 9.02 -29.65
N ASN A 98 16.05 8.46 -29.20
CA ASN A 98 14.83 8.39 -30.00
C ASN A 98 13.56 8.79 -29.22
N PRO A 99 12.78 9.80 -29.68
CA PRO A 99 11.48 10.16 -29.07
C PRO A 99 10.47 9.00 -29.03
N ASP A 100 10.53 8.09 -30.01
CA ASP A 100 9.71 6.87 -30.05
C ASP A 100 10.27 5.75 -29.14
N ALA A 101 11.52 5.87 -28.67
CA ALA A 101 12.13 4.86 -27.78
C ALA A 101 11.47 4.81 -26.41
N GLY A 102 10.82 5.89 -25.98
CA GLY A 102 10.00 5.84 -24.78
C GLY A 102 8.91 4.77 -24.91
N MET A 103 8.00 4.94 -25.88
CA MET A 103 6.92 3.98 -26.15
C MET A 103 7.43 2.58 -26.47
N GLN A 104 8.49 2.46 -27.27
CA GLN A 104 9.11 1.15 -27.55
C GLN A 104 9.70 0.51 -26.29
N LEU A 105 10.26 1.27 -25.36
CA LEU A 105 10.76 0.76 -24.08
C LEU A 105 9.61 0.33 -23.17
N ALA A 106 8.51 1.10 -23.11
CA ALA A 106 7.32 0.71 -22.35
C ALA A 106 6.68 -0.58 -22.93
N GLU A 107 6.60 -0.70 -24.26
CA GLU A 107 6.17 -1.92 -24.94
C GLU A 107 7.13 -3.08 -24.69
N GLN A 108 8.44 -2.88 -24.82
CA GLN A 108 9.43 -3.90 -24.53
C GLN A 108 9.40 -4.32 -23.06
N MET A 109 9.23 -3.40 -22.11
CA MET A 109 9.09 -3.72 -20.69
C MET A 109 7.80 -4.52 -20.44
N LEU A 110 6.67 -4.10 -20.99
CA LEU A 110 5.41 -4.85 -20.88
C LEU A 110 5.53 -6.24 -21.52
N GLU A 111 6.19 -6.37 -22.67
CA GLU A 111 6.46 -7.65 -23.30
C GLU A 111 7.47 -8.49 -22.51
N LEU A 112 8.51 -7.91 -21.91
CA LEU A 112 9.48 -8.58 -21.05
C LEU A 112 8.83 -9.09 -19.77
N PHE A 113 8.00 -8.27 -19.12
CA PHE A 113 7.22 -8.67 -17.94
C PHE A 113 6.18 -9.72 -18.30
N SER A 114 5.45 -9.54 -19.41
CA SER A 114 4.46 -10.51 -19.88
C SER A 114 5.12 -11.83 -20.26
N ASN A 115 6.21 -11.81 -21.03
CA ASN A 115 6.94 -13.02 -21.42
C ASN A 115 7.58 -13.71 -20.21
N GLY A 116 8.14 -12.94 -19.27
CA GLY A 116 8.66 -13.44 -18.00
C GLY A 116 7.58 -14.14 -17.17
N VAL A 117 6.45 -13.48 -16.94
CA VAL A 117 5.28 -14.04 -16.21
C VAL A 117 4.67 -15.23 -16.94
N ASN A 118 4.52 -15.16 -18.26
CA ASN A 118 3.95 -16.24 -19.08
C ASN A 118 4.88 -17.45 -19.18
N SER A 119 6.20 -17.24 -19.08
CA SER A 119 7.20 -18.31 -19.07
C SER A 119 7.30 -19.02 -17.73
N LEU A 120 6.81 -18.40 -16.63
CA LEU A 120 6.84 -18.95 -15.28
C LEU A 120 5.65 -19.91 -15.07
N SER A 121 5.94 -21.19 -15.21
CA SER A 121 5.01 -22.26 -14.81
C SER A 121 4.91 -22.37 -13.28
N LEU A 122 3.79 -22.91 -12.80
CA LEU A 122 3.64 -23.26 -11.39
C LEU A 122 4.77 -24.19 -10.92
N ASP A 123 5.22 -25.09 -11.78
CA ASP A 123 6.26 -26.07 -11.46
C ASP A 123 7.62 -25.39 -11.26
N GLN A 124 8.01 -24.43 -12.11
CA GLN A 124 9.23 -23.64 -11.91
C GLN A 124 9.17 -22.80 -10.63
N LEU A 125 8.03 -22.14 -10.38
CA LEU A 125 7.84 -21.37 -9.14
C LEU A 125 7.93 -22.28 -7.90
N ARG A 126 7.38 -23.49 -7.96
CA ARG A 126 7.50 -24.49 -6.90
C ARG A 126 8.96 -24.86 -6.68
N GLU A 127 9.73 -25.14 -7.73
CA GLU A 127 11.16 -25.46 -7.63
C GLU A 127 11.95 -24.32 -6.95
N TYR A 128 11.73 -23.07 -7.37
CA TYR A 128 12.36 -21.90 -6.74
C TYR A 128 11.98 -21.76 -5.25
N MET A 129 10.69 -21.95 -4.92
CA MET A 129 10.23 -21.88 -3.53
C MET A 129 10.77 -23.03 -2.68
N THR A 130 10.87 -24.24 -3.24
CA THR A 130 11.46 -25.40 -2.55
C THR A 130 12.93 -25.13 -2.24
N GLU A 131 13.70 -24.66 -3.20
CA GLU A 131 15.13 -24.34 -3.01
C GLU A 131 15.30 -23.23 -1.95
N LEU A 132 14.50 -22.16 -2.03
CA LEU A 132 14.55 -21.06 -1.06
C LEU A 132 14.22 -21.53 0.37
N ILE A 133 13.17 -22.35 0.53
CA ILE A 133 12.79 -22.90 1.84
C ILE A 133 13.90 -23.82 2.37
N ASP A 134 14.48 -24.66 1.52
CA ASP A 134 15.57 -25.56 1.91
C ASP A 134 16.80 -24.78 2.39
N ILE A 135 17.18 -23.70 1.70
CA ILE A 135 18.27 -22.82 2.13
C ILE A 135 17.95 -22.19 3.49
N LEU A 136 16.72 -21.69 3.69
CA LEU A 136 16.32 -21.04 4.94
C LEU A 136 16.30 -22.04 6.12
N GLU A 137 15.69 -23.20 5.95
CA GLU A 137 15.50 -24.17 7.02
C GLU A 137 16.76 -24.99 7.31
N ASN A 138 17.41 -25.52 6.26
CA ASN A 138 18.50 -26.49 6.40
C ASN A 138 19.87 -25.82 6.44
N ASP A 139 20.13 -24.85 5.56
CA ASP A 139 21.42 -24.17 5.56
C ASP A 139 21.46 -23.09 6.64
N LEU A 140 20.51 -22.16 6.68
CA LEU A 140 20.51 -21.06 7.65
C LEU A 140 19.96 -21.45 9.03
N GLY A 141 19.24 -22.58 9.13
CA GLY A 141 18.67 -23.04 10.39
C GLY A 141 17.49 -22.21 10.88
N ILE A 142 16.83 -21.45 10.00
CA ILE A 142 15.72 -20.56 10.28
C ILE A 142 14.43 -21.34 10.08
N THR A 143 14.08 -22.13 11.10
CA THR A 143 12.87 -22.94 11.11
C THR A 143 11.69 -22.11 11.64
N GLY A 144 10.46 -22.54 11.34
CA GLY A 144 9.26 -21.91 11.91
C GLY A 144 9.27 -21.84 13.44
N SER A 145 9.82 -22.85 14.12
CA SER A 145 9.97 -22.85 15.58
C SER A 145 10.94 -21.78 16.08
N PHE A 146 12.05 -21.55 15.38
CA PHE A 146 13.00 -20.50 15.73
C PHE A 146 12.36 -19.12 15.61
N ILE A 147 11.62 -18.87 14.51
CA ILE A 147 10.92 -17.59 14.32
C ILE A 147 9.88 -17.38 15.42
N GLU A 148 9.12 -18.42 15.77
CA GLU A 148 8.13 -18.35 16.85
C GLU A 148 8.78 -18.00 18.20
N ASP A 149 9.89 -18.66 18.55
CA ASP A 149 10.64 -18.38 19.78
C ASP A 149 11.19 -16.94 19.80
N GLU A 150 11.65 -16.43 18.66
CA GLU A 150 12.16 -15.07 18.52
C GLU A 150 11.08 -14.00 18.67
N ILE A 151 9.84 -14.23 18.18
CA ILE A 151 8.70 -13.31 18.42
C ILE A 151 8.51 -13.12 19.93
N TRP A 152 8.46 -14.21 20.68
CA TRP A 152 8.19 -14.16 22.11
C TRP A 152 9.38 -13.60 22.90
N THR A 153 10.60 -13.90 22.47
CA THR A 153 11.82 -13.37 23.07
C THR A 153 11.93 -11.87 22.83
N PHE A 154 11.65 -11.37 21.63
CA PHE A 154 11.63 -9.94 21.33
C PHE A 154 10.61 -9.16 22.18
N ILE A 155 9.38 -9.68 22.29
CA ILE A 155 8.36 -9.06 23.16
C ILE A 155 8.80 -9.09 24.64
N ALA A 156 9.44 -10.17 25.09
CA ALA A 156 9.98 -10.28 26.45
C ALA A 156 11.12 -9.28 26.69
N ASP A 157 12.03 -9.08 25.73
CA ASP A 157 13.12 -8.10 25.82
C ASP A 157 12.57 -6.68 25.97
N ILE A 158 11.52 -6.32 25.22
CA ILE A 158 10.82 -5.03 25.37
C ILE A 158 10.23 -4.89 26.77
N ILE A 159 9.53 -5.93 27.26
CA ILE A 159 8.89 -5.91 28.58
C ILE A 159 9.94 -5.74 29.69
N ASN A 160 11.01 -6.52 29.66
CA ASN A 160 12.08 -6.46 30.66
C ASN A 160 12.72 -5.08 30.69
N ARG A 161 13.06 -4.52 29.53
CA ARG A 161 13.59 -3.17 29.42
C ARG A 161 12.61 -2.12 29.91
N LEU A 162 11.31 -2.23 29.62
CA LEU A 162 10.31 -1.31 30.17
C LEU A 162 10.32 -1.30 31.70
N GLU A 163 10.59 -2.43 32.34
CA GLU A 163 10.65 -2.56 33.81
C GLU A 163 11.97 -2.13 34.45
N GLU A 164 13.05 -2.07 33.67
CA GLU A 164 14.34 -1.48 34.07
C GLU A 164 14.25 0.04 34.13
N ILE A 165 13.46 0.55 35.08
CA ILE A 165 13.14 1.97 35.22
C ILE A 165 14.28 2.68 35.97
N PRO A 166 14.88 3.74 35.39
CA PRO A 166 15.90 4.54 36.06
C PRO A 166 15.43 5.05 37.42
N ALA A 167 16.34 5.06 38.41
CA ALA A 167 16.00 5.45 39.78
C ALA A 167 15.49 6.90 39.88
N ASP A 168 15.97 7.77 39.00
CA ASP A 168 15.65 9.19 38.86
C ASP A 168 14.46 9.48 37.92
N ALA A 169 13.88 8.46 37.28
CA ALA A 169 12.76 8.64 36.35
C ALA A 169 11.54 9.26 37.05
N ALA A 170 10.97 10.31 36.44
CA ALA A 170 9.76 10.96 36.90
C ALA A 170 8.61 9.95 37.06
N ARG A 171 7.74 10.18 38.06
CA ARG A 171 6.62 9.28 38.38
C ARG A 171 5.74 8.94 37.18
N GLU A 172 5.46 9.92 36.32
CA GLU A 172 4.65 9.74 35.11
C GLU A 172 5.30 8.78 34.10
N ILE A 173 6.61 8.88 33.89
CA ILE A 173 7.39 7.98 33.02
C ILE A 173 7.37 6.56 33.60
N ARG A 174 7.56 6.43 34.92
CA ARG A 174 7.52 5.15 35.63
C ARG A 174 6.16 4.46 35.50
N GLU A 175 5.06 5.19 35.76
CA GLU A 175 3.70 4.66 35.63
C GLU A 175 3.40 4.25 34.18
N ASN A 176 3.84 5.05 33.20
CA ASN A 176 3.65 4.73 31.79
C ASN A 176 4.38 3.43 31.39
N ARG A 177 5.67 3.30 31.72
CA ARG A 177 6.47 2.11 31.40
C ARG A 177 5.87 0.83 31.97
N LEU A 178 5.45 0.85 33.24
CA LEU A 178 4.82 -0.31 33.89
C LEU A 178 3.47 -0.67 33.25
N ASP A 179 2.67 0.32 32.87
CA ASP A 179 1.37 0.11 32.23
C ASP A 179 1.52 -0.47 30.82
N VAL A 180 2.52 -0.03 30.05
CA VAL A 180 2.86 -0.62 28.75
C VAL A 180 3.37 -2.06 28.92
N ALA A 181 4.31 -2.30 29.85
CA ALA A 181 4.82 -3.63 30.13
C ALA A 181 3.70 -4.60 30.53
N ALA A 182 2.77 -4.16 31.40
CA ALA A 182 1.61 -4.94 31.80
C ALA A 182 0.67 -5.24 30.62
N THR A 183 0.46 -4.27 29.72
CA THR A 183 -0.37 -4.42 28.52
C THR A 183 0.26 -5.42 27.54
N LEU A 184 1.55 -5.29 27.23
CA LEU A 184 2.28 -6.22 26.38
C LEU A 184 2.27 -7.65 26.94
N ARG A 185 2.38 -7.84 28.26
CA ARG A 185 2.26 -9.17 28.88
C ARG A 185 0.88 -9.80 28.72
N ARG A 186 -0.19 -9.00 28.80
CA ARG A 186 -1.56 -9.49 28.58
C ARG A 186 -1.74 -9.93 27.13
N ILE A 187 -1.30 -9.10 26.18
CA ILE A 187 -1.28 -9.42 24.75
C ILE A 187 -0.47 -10.71 24.51
N GLN A 188 0.78 -10.76 24.98
CA GLN A 188 1.66 -11.94 24.82
C GLN A 188 1.02 -13.22 25.34
N ARG A 189 0.43 -13.19 26.55
CA ARG A 189 -0.21 -14.36 27.16
C ARG A 189 -1.39 -14.87 26.34
N HIS A 190 -2.19 -13.96 25.80
CA HIS A 190 -3.35 -14.30 24.97
C HIS A 190 -2.92 -14.89 23.63
N LEU A 191 -2.00 -14.22 22.93
CA LEU A 191 -1.56 -14.64 21.59
C LEU A 191 -0.75 -15.95 21.63
N ARG A 192 0.09 -16.17 22.65
CA ARG A 192 0.94 -17.38 22.76
C ARG A 192 0.16 -18.69 22.89
N GLN A 193 -1.12 -18.64 23.28
CA GLN A 193 -1.98 -19.83 23.35
C GLN A 193 -2.61 -20.19 22.01
N GLU A 194 -2.72 -19.21 21.10
CA GLU A 194 -3.48 -19.30 19.85
C GLU A 194 -2.58 -19.27 18.60
N PHE A 195 -1.34 -18.82 18.75
CA PHE A 195 -0.37 -18.67 17.67
C PHE A 195 0.48 -19.93 17.51
N ALA A 196 0.59 -20.38 16.27
CA ALA A 196 1.65 -21.27 15.82
C ALA A 196 2.19 -20.68 14.51
N PHE A 197 3.51 -20.61 14.37
CA PHE A 197 4.10 -20.02 13.17
C PHE A 197 3.74 -20.87 11.93
N PRO A 198 3.24 -20.25 10.84
CA PRO A 198 2.89 -20.97 9.61
C PRO A 198 4.08 -21.75 9.04
N LYS A 199 3.84 -22.97 8.57
CA LYS A 199 4.89 -23.74 7.89
C LYS A 199 5.03 -23.25 6.45
N PRO A 200 6.26 -23.03 5.94
CA PRO A 200 6.44 -22.64 4.56
C PRO A 200 6.18 -23.85 3.66
N GLU A 201 5.13 -23.78 2.85
CA GLU A 201 4.78 -24.83 1.88
C GLU A 201 5.07 -24.31 0.47
N ALA A 202 6.09 -24.87 -0.18
CA ALA A 202 6.55 -24.42 -1.50
C ALA A 202 5.41 -24.36 -2.54
N GLU A 203 4.55 -25.39 -2.58
CA GLU A 203 3.41 -25.46 -3.48
C GLU A 203 2.39 -24.34 -3.21
N LYS A 204 2.10 -24.07 -1.93
CA LYS A 204 1.17 -23.03 -1.54
C LYS A 204 1.72 -21.65 -1.91
N LEU A 205 2.98 -21.38 -1.60
CA LEU A 205 3.67 -20.13 -1.91
C LEU A 205 3.79 -19.91 -3.43
N ALA A 206 4.11 -20.96 -4.19
CA ALA A 206 4.19 -20.89 -5.64
C ALA A 206 2.83 -20.56 -6.28
N ARG A 207 1.74 -21.15 -5.78
CA ARG A 207 0.37 -20.82 -6.23
C ARG A 207 -0.01 -19.39 -5.89
N ILE A 208 0.34 -18.91 -4.69
CA ILE A 208 0.11 -17.52 -4.28
C ILE A 208 0.89 -16.57 -5.19
N LEU A 209 2.17 -16.83 -5.42
CA LEU A 209 3.03 -16.02 -6.27
C LEU A 209 2.52 -16.02 -7.72
N LEU A 210 2.12 -17.17 -8.25
CA LEU A 210 1.51 -17.26 -9.58
C LEU A 210 0.18 -16.50 -9.64
N LYS A 211 -0.67 -16.63 -8.61
CA LYS A 211 -1.93 -15.90 -8.50
C LYS A 211 -1.68 -14.39 -8.46
N LEU A 212 -0.68 -13.93 -7.71
CA LEU A 212 -0.26 -12.53 -7.67
C LEU A 212 0.20 -12.02 -9.03
N LEU A 213 1.14 -12.73 -9.65
CA LEU A 213 1.67 -12.37 -10.97
C LEU A 213 0.54 -12.28 -12.01
N ARG A 214 -0.46 -13.17 -11.94
CA ARG A 214 -1.64 -13.17 -12.83
C ARG A 214 -2.71 -12.13 -12.45
N GLN A 215 -2.95 -11.90 -11.16
CA GLN A 215 -3.94 -10.95 -10.65
C GLN A 215 -3.52 -9.49 -10.84
N THR A 216 -2.24 -9.22 -11.10
CA THR A 216 -1.78 -7.88 -11.48
C THR A 216 -2.40 -7.36 -12.78
N GLY A 217 -3.15 -8.20 -13.53
CA GLY A 217 -3.77 -7.83 -14.80
C GLY A 217 -2.76 -7.52 -15.91
N ILE A 218 -1.46 -7.73 -15.67
CA ILE A 218 -0.38 -7.51 -16.63
C ILE A 218 -0.59 -8.35 -17.89
N GLU A 219 -1.17 -9.56 -17.78
CA GLU A 219 -1.51 -10.39 -18.94
C GLU A 219 -2.62 -9.77 -19.80
N ASP A 220 -3.68 -9.22 -19.18
CA ASP A 220 -4.75 -8.52 -19.90
C ASP A 220 -4.25 -7.19 -20.50
N VAL A 221 -3.42 -6.46 -19.76
CA VAL A 221 -2.79 -5.21 -20.21
C VAL A 221 -1.81 -5.47 -21.36
N ALA A 222 -0.95 -6.50 -21.27
CA ALA A 222 0.05 -6.82 -22.29
C ALA A 222 -0.54 -7.49 -23.54
N THR A 223 -1.52 -8.39 -23.38
CA THR A 223 -2.23 -9.01 -24.52
C THR A 223 -3.02 -7.95 -25.28
N ARG A 224 -3.57 -6.96 -24.58
CA ARG A 224 -4.27 -5.82 -25.20
C ARG A 224 -3.31 -4.69 -25.60
N ALA A 225 -2.07 -4.65 -25.09
CA ALA A 225 -1.07 -3.61 -25.40
C ALA A 225 -0.83 -3.49 -26.91
N LYS A 226 -0.85 -4.62 -27.64
CA LYS A 226 -0.73 -4.65 -29.11
C LYS A 226 -1.91 -4.03 -29.86
N CYS A 227 -3.09 -3.98 -29.24
CA CYS A 227 -4.25 -3.23 -29.73
C CYS A 227 -4.25 -1.78 -29.20
N ILE A 228 -3.56 -1.54 -28.09
CA ILE A 228 -3.46 -0.26 -27.38
C ILE A 228 -2.52 0.71 -28.10
N THR A 229 -1.42 0.32 -28.75
CA THR A 229 -0.60 1.29 -29.49
C THR A 229 -1.45 2.08 -30.49
N LYS A 230 -2.39 1.39 -31.13
CA LYS A 230 -3.40 1.97 -32.01
C LYS A 230 -4.47 2.79 -31.28
N GLY A 231 -4.88 2.38 -30.09
CA GLY A 231 -5.83 3.13 -29.24
C GLY A 231 -5.21 4.33 -28.51
N LEU A 232 -3.89 4.31 -28.29
CA LEU A 232 -3.10 5.41 -27.73
C LEU A 232 -2.81 6.43 -28.83
N ASP A 233 -2.55 6.01 -30.07
CA ASP A 233 -2.56 6.88 -31.26
C ASP A 233 -3.94 7.58 -31.38
N ASP A 234 -5.04 6.82 -31.30
CA ASP A 234 -6.41 7.37 -31.33
C ASP A 234 -6.72 8.26 -30.09
N ALA A 235 -6.14 7.98 -28.92
CA ALA A 235 -6.30 8.77 -27.69
C ALA A 235 -5.41 10.02 -27.68
N MET A 236 -4.23 10.01 -28.28
CA MET A 236 -3.39 11.18 -28.53
C MET A 236 -4.07 12.10 -29.56
N ASP A 237 -4.75 11.53 -30.57
CA ASP A 237 -5.67 12.25 -31.44
C ASP A 237 -6.87 12.83 -30.66
N ALA A 238 -7.41 12.11 -29.66
CA ALA A 238 -8.46 12.63 -28.77
C ALA A 238 -7.94 13.70 -27.79
N VAL A 239 -6.68 13.65 -27.36
CA VAL A 239 -6.00 14.69 -26.57
C VAL A 239 -5.91 15.98 -27.37
N SER A 240 -5.72 15.92 -28.70
CA SER A 240 -5.86 17.10 -29.57
C SER A 240 -7.29 17.67 -29.54
N GLY A 241 -8.31 16.81 -29.44
CA GLY A 241 -9.71 17.18 -29.28
C GLY A 241 -10.07 17.74 -27.90
N ILE A 242 -9.48 17.21 -26.81
CA ILE A 242 -9.61 17.75 -25.45
C ILE A 242 -8.88 19.11 -25.35
N ASN A 243 -7.75 19.28 -26.05
CA ASN A 243 -7.05 20.56 -26.11
C ASN A 243 -7.93 21.65 -26.76
N GLN A 244 -8.79 21.30 -27.74
CA GLN A 244 -9.79 22.23 -28.30
C GLN A 244 -10.92 22.57 -27.31
N VAL A 245 -11.35 21.62 -26.47
CA VAL A 245 -12.37 21.85 -25.44
C VAL A 245 -11.82 22.69 -24.28
N VAL A 246 -10.57 22.44 -23.87
CA VAL A 246 -9.90 23.15 -22.78
C VAL A 246 -9.44 24.56 -23.20
N GLN A 247 -9.12 24.79 -24.47
CA GLN A 247 -8.86 26.15 -24.99
C GLN A 247 -10.08 27.08 -24.90
N GLY A 248 -11.30 26.53 -24.76
CA GLY A 248 -12.52 27.30 -24.50
C GLY A 248 -12.65 27.85 -23.09
N ILE A 249 -11.81 27.40 -22.14
CA ILE A 249 -11.83 27.80 -20.72
C ILE A 249 -10.40 28.16 -20.31
N GLN A 250 -9.99 29.43 -20.45
CA GLN A 250 -8.73 29.94 -19.90
C GLN A 250 -8.79 29.92 -18.36
N PRO A 251 -7.71 29.53 -17.63
CA PRO A 251 -6.29 29.76 -17.92
C PRO A 251 -5.44 28.49 -18.15
N ARG A 252 -4.45 28.61 -19.06
CA ARG A 252 -3.32 27.68 -19.37
C ARG A 252 -3.51 26.21 -18.98
N SER A 253 -3.84 25.36 -19.97
CA SER A 253 -3.82 23.91 -19.79
C SER A 253 -2.42 23.40 -19.43
N LEU A 254 -2.34 22.45 -18.50
CA LEU A 254 -1.08 21.88 -17.98
C LEU A 254 -0.19 21.31 -19.09
N GLY A 255 -0.79 20.78 -20.17
CA GLY A 255 -0.05 20.29 -21.34
C GLY A 255 0.58 21.40 -22.21
N ALA A 256 -0.08 22.56 -22.34
CA ALA A 256 0.50 23.70 -23.06
C ALA A 256 1.63 24.38 -22.26
N ALA A 257 1.50 24.40 -20.93
CA ALA A 257 2.58 24.85 -20.05
C ALA A 257 3.78 23.89 -20.06
N ALA A 258 3.56 22.57 -20.14
CA ALA A 258 4.62 21.58 -20.27
C ALA A 258 5.40 21.69 -21.60
N ALA A 259 4.73 22.08 -22.69
CA ALA A 259 5.37 22.32 -23.98
C ALA A 259 6.16 23.65 -24.03
N ASP A 260 5.66 24.71 -23.36
CA ASP A 260 6.34 26.01 -23.27
C ASP A 260 7.61 25.97 -22.37
N ASP A 261 7.65 25.07 -21.37
CA ASP A 261 8.79 24.87 -20.45
C ASP A 261 9.89 23.93 -21.03
N SER A 262 9.73 23.44 -22.27
CA SER A 262 10.66 22.50 -22.94
C SER A 262 12.07 23.04 -23.17
N GLU A 263 12.31 24.35 -23.01
CA GLU A 263 13.66 24.91 -23.05
C GLU A 263 14.56 24.46 -21.86
N ASN A 264 14.03 23.69 -20.89
CA ASN A 264 14.70 23.25 -19.66
C ASN A 264 14.76 21.72 -19.45
N GLU A 265 14.85 20.95 -20.53
CA GLU A 265 14.82 19.48 -20.62
C GLU A 265 15.78 18.68 -19.71
N SER A 266 16.77 19.28 -19.04
CA SER A 266 17.82 18.56 -18.29
C SER A 266 17.99 18.96 -16.82
N ARG A 267 16.98 19.57 -16.19
CA ARG A 267 17.13 20.10 -14.82
C ARG A 267 16.91 19.10 -13.70
N TYR A 268 16.27 17.95 -13.89
CA TYR A 268 16.00 17.00 -12.79
C TYR A 268 16.80 15.72 -12.96
N ALA A 269 17.31 15.20 -11.84
CA ALA A 269 18.03 13.92 -11.79
C ALA A 269 17.14 12.87 -11.12
N TRP A 270 16.56 11.96 -11.90
CA TRP A 270 15.59 10.95 -11.49
C TRP A 270 16.19 9.89 -10.58
N TYR A 271 17.38 9.38 -10.93
CA TYR A 271 18.03 8.36 -10.11
C TYR A 271 18.58 8.95 -8.81
N ALA A 272 19.24 10.11 -8.91
CA ALA A 272 19.73 10.82 -7.72
C ALA A 272 18.58 11.24 -6.79
N THR A 273 17.44 11.65 -7.33
CA THR A 273 16.21 11.90 -6.56
C THR A 273 15.75 10.64 -5.86
N TRP A 274 15.55 9.54 -6.59
CA TRP A 274 15.09 8.27 -6.01
C TRP A 274 15.98 7.83 -4.84
N LEU A 275 17.30 7.98 -4.98
CA LEU A 275 18.28 7.67 -3.92
C LEU A 275 18.20 8.63 -2.71
N LEU A 276 18.10 9.94 -2.93
CA LEU A 276 18.37 10.94 -1.89
C LEU A 276 17.12 11.58 -1.28
N GLN A 277 15.95 11.38 -1.88
CA GLN A 277 14.72 12.11 -1.53
C GLN A 277 14.32 12.00 -0.06
N TYR A 278 14.54 10.85 0.59
CA TYR A 278 14.27 10.64 2.02
C TYR A 278 15.53 10.74 2.90
N LYS A 279 16.69 11.02 2.29
CA LYS A 279 17.97 11.23 2.96
C LYS A 279 18.33 12.69 3.13
N TYR A 280 17.42 13.61 2.78
CA TYR A 280 17.64 15.05 2.86
C TYR A 280 18.23 15.48 4.21
N ARG A 281 17.68 14.98 5.32
CA ARG A 281 18.15 15.31 6.68
C ARG A 281 19.40 14.56 7.11
N ASP A 282 19.67 13.39 6.51
CA ASP A 282 20.90 12.62 6.75
C ASP A 282 22.12 13.23 6.05
N ILE A 283 21.93 14.08 5.04
CA ILE A 283 22.97 14.84 4.34
C ILE A 283 23.15 16.20 5.04
N PRO A 284 24.20 16.40 5.87
CA PRO A 284 24.30 17.54 6.76
C PRO A 284 24.87 18.79 6.07
N LEU A 285 24.51 19.05 4.82
CA LEU A 285 24.88 20.28 4.11
C LEU A 285 24.13 21.49 4.68
N PHE A 286 24.76 22.67 4.62
CA PHE A 286 24.10 23.93 4.93
C PHE A 286 22.98 24.20 3.92
N GLU A 287 21.88 24.70 4.44
CA GLU A 287 20.68 25.16 3.72
C GLU A 287 20.38 26.61 4.16
N PRO A 288 19.49 27.35 3.48
CA PRO A 288 19.16 28.73 3.85
C PRO A 288 18.79 28.89 5.33
N ASP A 289 18.03 27.95 5.89
CA ASP A 289 17.62 27.94 7.31
C ASP A 289 18.76 27.62 8.29
N SER A 290 19.96 27.30 7.80
CA SER A 290 21.14 27.10 8.65
C SER A 290 21.76 28.41 9.13
N PHE A 291 21.32 29.57 8.62
CA PHE A 291 21.78 30.87 9.09
C PHE A 291 20.87 31.44 10.18
N LYS A 292 21.45 31.75 11.35
CA LYS A 292 20.80 32.57 12.38
C LYS A 292 20.86 34.06 12.04
N ASP A 293 22.01 34.51 11.57
CA ASP A 293 22.26 35.89 11.14
C ASP A 293 23.17 35.90 9.90
N VAL A 294 22.55 35.71 8.74
CA VAL A 294 23.25 35.67 7.45
C VAL A 294 23.93 37.01 7.11
N LYS A 295 23.39 38.13 7.61
CA LYS A 295 23.98 39.47 7.40
C LYS A 295 25.29 39.60 8.16
N ALA A 296 25.30 39.25 9.45
CA ALA A 296 26.51 39.27 10.28
C ALA A 296 27.59 38.35 9.68
N PHE A 297 27.18 37.17 9.21
CA PHE A 297 28.08 36.23 8.58
C PHE A 297 28.70 36.76 7.27
N ALA A 298 27.88 37.29 6.36
CA ALA A 298 28.35 37.89 5.12
C ALA A 298 29.33 39.04 5.36
N ASN A 299 29.06 39.90 6.36
CA ASN A 299 29.97 40.99 6.73
C ASN A 299 31.32 40.49 7.25
N LYS A 300 31.35 39.40 8.04
CA LYS A 300 32.59 38.77 8.51
C LYS A 300 33.41 38.21 7.35
N LEU A 301 32.76 37.57 6.38
CA LEU A 301 33.44 37.01 5.22
C LEU A 301 33.92 38.09 4.24
N LYS A 302 33.16 39.18 4.07
CA LYS A 302 33.51 40.30 3.20
C LYS A 302 34.82 40.99 3.62
N SER A 303 34.96 41.28 4.92
CA SER A 303 36.11 42.00 5.46
C SER A 303 36.67 41.27 6.69
N PRO A 304 37.29 40.09 6.51
CA PRO A 304 37.73 39.27 7.62
C PRO A 304 38.86 39.96 8.39
N SER A 305 38.75 40.01 9.72
CA SER A 305 39.78 40.59 10.59
C SER A 305 41.11 39.83 10.44
N ASN A 306 42.24 40.53 10.59
CA ASN A 306 43.57 39.89 10.59
C ASN A 306 43.70 38.80 11.67
N SER A 307 43.00 38.96 12.80
CA SER A 307 42.96 37.98 13.89
C SER A 307 42.03 36.79 13.62
N ASP A 308 41.18 36.86 12.60
CA ASP A 308 40.21 35.82 12.24
C ASP A 308 40.76 34.98 11.09
N ALA A 309 41.61 34.01 11.44
CA ALA A 309 42.26 33.13 10.48
C ALA A 309 41.25 32.27 9.69
N VAL A 310 40.15 31.84 10.33
CA VAL A 310 39.12 31.01 9.70
C VAL A 310 38.34 31.81 8.66
N SER A 311 37.85 33.01 8.97
CA SER A 311 37.12 33.83 7.99
C SER A 311 38.01 34.23 6.81
N ARG A 312 39.31 34.48 7.04
CA ARG A 312 40.28 34.71 5.95
C ARG A 312 40.45 33.49 5.06
N TYR A 313 40.54 32.31 5.66
CA TYR A 313 40.61 31.06 4.91
C TYR A 313 39.34 30.86 4.07
N ILE A 314 38.16 30.98 4.67
CA ILE A 314 36.88 30.84 3.95
C ILE A 314 36.78 31.89 2.82
N HIS A 315 37.13 33.15 3.06
CA HIS A 315 37.18 34.20 2.02
C HIS A 315 38.11 33.82 0.85
N SER A 316 39.25 33.18 1.13
CA SER A 316 40.17 32.73 0.08
C SER A 316 39.62 31.59 -0.79
N GLN A 317 38.56 30.90 -0.35
CA GLN A 317 37.91 29.83 -1.12
C GLN A 317 36.91 30.35 -2.15
N PHE A 318 36.51 31.63 -2.08
CA PHE A 318 35.68 32.26 -3.09
C PHE A 318 36.51 32.55 -4.34
N THR A 319 35.93 32.31 -5.51
CA THR A 319 36.47 32.76 -6.80
C THR A 319 36.48 34.29 -6.89
N GLU A 320 37.23 34.86 -7.83
CA GLU A 320 37.29 36.33 -8.01
C GLU A 320 35.91 36.96 -8.27
N GLN A 321 35.04 36.25 -9.01
CA GLN A 321 33.68 36.69 -9.27
C GLN A 321 32.81 36.69 -8.01
N GLU A 322 32.92 35.63 -7.20
CA GLU A 322 32.16 35.51 -5.96
C GLU A 322 32.64 36.50 -4.89
N GLN A 323 33.97 36.74 -4.80
CA GLN A 323 34.53 37.80 -3.96
C GLN A 323 34.02 39.18 -4.40
N SER A 324 33.89 39.42 -5.70
CA SER A 324 33.33 40.67 -6.22
C SER A 324 31.86 40.84 -5.81
N ALA A 325 31.06 39.79 -5.88
CA ALA A 325 29.67 39.79 -5.42
C ALA A 325 29.57 40.05 -3.90
N LEU A 326 30.43 39.41 -3.12
CA LEU A 326 30.52 39.61 -1.67
C LEU A 326 30.99 41.02 -1.31
N ASN A 327 31.93 41.60 -2.06
CA ASN A 327 32.41 42.96 -1.85
C ASN A 327 31.37 44.03 -2.25
N ALA A 328 30.53 43.75 -3.24
CA ALA A 328 29.46 44.64 -3.68
C ALA A 328 28.30 44.74 -2.68
N TYR A 329 28.14 43.76 -1.78
CA TYR A 329 27.11 43.76 -0.75
C TYR A 329 27.20 44.95 0.21
N ASP A 330 26.10 45.66 0.45
CA ASP A 330 26.10 46.90 1.25
C ASP A 330 26.35 46.67 2.75
N GLY A 331 26.16 45.44 3.24
CA GLY A 331 26.38 45.07 4.64
C GLY A 331 25.29 45.51 5.62
N THR A 332 24.22 46.15 5.15
CA THR A 332 23.18 46.78 5.97
C THR A 332 21.88 45.97 6.02
N SER A 333 21.48 45.39 4.89
CA SER A 333 20.27 44.56 4.75
C SER A 333 20.62 43.07 4.93
N ASN A 334 19.67 42.14 4.72
CA ASN A 334 20.05 40.74 4.55
C ASN A 334 20.54 40.54 3.10
N PRO A 335 21.52 39.67 2.84
CA PRO A 335 21.91 39.31 1.48
C PRO A 335 20.71 38.85 0.64
N ASP A 336 20.76 39.11 -0.66
CA ASP A 336 19.82 38.51 -1.61
C ASP A 336 20.09 37.00 -1.79
N ASP A 337 19.18 36.30 -2.46
CA ASP A 337 19.30 34.83 -2.58
C ASP A 337 20.52 34.40 -3.41
N ASN A 338 20.96 35.25 -4.35
CA ASN A 338 22.17 35.00 -5.12
C ASN A 338 23.42 35.01 -4.22
N LEU A 339 23.59 36.04 -3.39
CA LEU A 339 24.72 36.09 -2.45
C LEU A 339 24.63 35.01 -1.37
N LYS A 340 23.42 34.66 -0.89
CA LYS A 340 23.23 33.51 0.01
C LYS A 340 23.70 32.21 -0.63
N ASN A 341 23.31 31.94 -1.87
CA ASN A 341 23.69 30.72 -2.59
C ASN A 341 25.20 30.65 -2.84
N ILE A 342 25.85 31.78 -3.14
CA ILE A 342 27.30 31.87 -3.23
C ILE A 342 27.94 31.45 -1.90
N ILE A 343 27.52 32.04 -0.77
CA ILE A 343 28.05 31.70 0.56
C ILE A 343 27.80 30.22 0.89
N LEU A 344 26.57 29.73 0.70
CA LEU A 344 26.21 28.33 0.94
C LEU A 344 27.05 27.38 0.09
N SER A 345 27.29 27.70 -1.17
CA SER A 345 28.07 26.85 -2.08
C SER A 345 29.52 26.71 -1.61
N VAL A 346 30.15 27.80 -1.16
CA VAL A 346 31.52 27.78 -0.61
C VAL A 346 31.57 26.98 0.69
N LEU A 347 30.61 27.16 1.60
CA LEU A 347 30.56 26.38 2.85
C LEU A 347 30.37 24.89 2.56
N ASN A 348 29.41 24.55 1.72
CA ASN A 348 29.10 23.16 1.38
C ASN A 348 30.24 22.48 0.63
N LYS A 349 30.96 23.21 -0.24
CA LYS A 349 32.18 22.71 -0.87
C LYS A 349 33.25 22.42 0.19
N LEU A 350 33.53 23.37 1.07
CA LEU A 350 34.56 23.28 2.09
C LEU A 350 34.36 22.09 3.05
N ILE A 351 33.14 21.82 3.50
CA ILE A 351 32.85 20.68 4.39
C ILE A 351 32.90 19.31 3.69
N GLN A 352 32.87 19.27 2.36
CA GLN A 352 32.87 18.03 1.57
C GLN A 352 34.26 17.61 1.07
N GLU A 353 35.24 18.52 1.01
CA GLU A 353 36.55 18.27 0.38
C GLU A 353 37.55 17.53 1.26
N ARG A 354 37.79 18.02 2.48
CA ARG A 354 38.83 17.48 3.38
C ARG A 354 38.50 17.76 4.84
N GLN A 355 39.23 17.11 5.74
CA GLN A 355 39.16 17.37 7.17
C GLN A 355 39.65 18.79 7.50
N LEU A 356 38.83 19.59 8.20
CA LEU A 356 39.11 21.02 8.41
C LEU A 356 40.11 21.29 9.53
N ASP A 357 40.15 20.48 10.58
CA ASP A 357 41.06 20.68 11.73
C ASP A 357 42.53 20.36 11.42
N ASP A 358 42.82 19.77 10.27
CA ASP A 358 44.19 19.60 9.74
C ASP A 358 44.74 20.89 9.09
N LEU A 359 43.88 21.89 8.86
CA LEU A 359 44.28 23.16 8.27
C LEU A 359 44.79 24.12 9.36
N ASP A 360 45.93 24.77 9.12
CA ASP A 360 46.52 25.74 10.05
C ASP A 360 45.53 26.83 10.50
N ALA A 361 44.62 27.24 9.61
CA ALA A 361 43.59 28.24 9.91
C ALA A 361 42.62 27.81 11.03
N PHE A 362 42.43 26.50 11.23
CA PHE A 362 41.52 25.91 12.21
C PHE A 362 42.22 25.38 13.46
N GLY A 363 43.56 25.37 13.51
CA GLY A 363 44.34 24.76 14.59
C GLY A 363 44.13 25.34 15.99
N ASN A 364 43.59 26.56 16.10
CA ASN A 364 43.32 27.23 17.39
C ASN A 364 41.83 27.32 17.75
N VAL A 365 40.95 26.59 17.04
CA VAL A 365 39.51 26.63 17.30
C VAL A 365 39.16 25.82 18.55
N THR A 366 38.39 26.44 19.47
CA THR A 366 37.88 25.75 20.66
C THR A 366 36.65 24.91 20.30
N LEU A 367 36.85 23.59 20.16
CA LEU A 367 35.77 22.65 19.85
C LEU A 367 34.91 22.32 21.08
N SER A 368 33.60 22.20 20.89
CA SER A 368 32.69 21.71 21.92
C SER A 368 33.01 20.26 22.31
N GLU A 369 32.46 19.79 23.43
CA GLU A 369 32.65 18.41 23.89
C GLU A 369 32.09 17.42 22.87
N GLU A 370 30.89 17.68 22.35
CA GLU A 370 30.23 16.83 21.36
C GLU A 370 30.97 16.81 20.02
N THR A 371 31.56 17.94 19.60
CA THR A 371 32.39 17.98 18.38
C THR A 371 33.67 17.16 18.57
N ARG A 372 34.23 17.14 19.78
CA ARG A 372 35.40 16.28 20.13
C ARG A 372 35.03 14.80 20.18
N GLU A 373 33.82 14.45 20.61
CA GLU A 373 33.33 13.06 20.55
C GLU A 373 33.25 12.58 19.10
N VAL A 374 32.62 13.35 18.21
CA VAL A 374 32.52 13.01 16.78
C VAL A 374 33.90 12.96 16.13
N ARG A 375 34.84 13.84 16.49
CA ARG A 375 36.23 13.78 16.02
C ARG A 375 36.87 12.41 16.24
N GLY A 376 36.57 11.76 17.36
CA GLY A 376 37.11 10.45 17.70
C GLY A 376 36.54 9.28 16.87
N SER A 377 35.41 9.49 16.17
CA SER A 377 34.71 8.41 15.46
C SER A 377 34.30 8.72 14.03
N PHE A 378 34.46 9.96 13.52
CA PHE A 378 33.89 10.35 12.21
C PHE A 378 34.41 9.50 11.04
N ILE A 379 35.66 9.04 11.08
CA ILE A 379 36.22 8.14 10.06
C ILE A 379 35.52 6.79 10.10
N LYS A 380 35.34 6.24 11.30
CA LYS A 380 34.66 4.97 11.53
C LYS A 380 33.19 5.05 11.13
N ASP A 381 32.51 6.12 11.54
CA ASP A 381 31.07 6.31 11.34
C ASP A 381 30.73 6.90 9.96
N LYS A 382 31.75 7.27 9.17
CA LYS A 382 31.66 7.93 7.86
C LYS A 382 30.89 9.26 7.92
N GLU A 383 31.21 10.09 8.90
CA GLU A 383 30.51 11.36 9.22
C GLU A 383 31.36 12.62 8.96
N LEU A 384 32.33 12.59 8.03
CA LEU A 384 33.23 13.73 7.75
C LEU A 384 32.48 15.06 7.54
N ILE A 385 31.44 15.05 6.70
CA ILE A 385 30.66 16.27 6.39
C ILE A 385 30.01 16.83 7.66
N ARG A 386 29.47 15.95 8.51
CA ARG A 386 28.87 16.36 9.79
C ARG A 386 29.93 16.94 10.72
N TYR A 387 31.07 16.28 10.83
CA TYR A 387 32.18 16.72 11.67
C TYR A 387 32.67 18.13 11.24
N ASN A 388 32.94 18.31 9.96
CA ASN A 388 33.35 19.59 9.38
C ASN A 388 32.31 20.69 9.59
N ARG A 389 31.02 20.37 9.42
CA ARG A 389 29.94 21.31 9.73
C ARG A 389 29.92 21.70 11.21
N MET A 390 30.08 20.74 12.13
CA MET A 390 30.13 21.03 13.57
C MET A 390 31.32 21.92 13.96
N ILE A 391 32.47 21.79 13.29
CA ILE A 391 33.60 22.72 13.45
C ILE A 391 33.17 24.14 13.10
N LEU A 392 32.54 24.35 11.94
CA LEU A 392 32.09 25.69 11.52
C LEU A 392 31.01 26.26 12.46
N GLU A 393 30.11 25.43 12.96
CA GLU A 393 29.10 25.84 13.96
C GLU A 393 29.73 26.25 15.31
N ASP A 394 30.85 25.65 15.70
CA ASP A 394 31.60 26.03 16.89
C ASP A 394 32.44 27.31 16.66
N VAL A 395 32.91 27.56 15.44
CA VAL A 395 33.57 28.83 15.05
C VAL A 395 32.58 29.99 14.99
N TYR A 396 31.37 29.76 14.46
CA TYR A 396 30.35 30.79 14.21
C TYR A 396 29.03 30.51 14.94
N PRO A 397 29.03 30.42 16.28
CA PRO A 397 27.84 29.99 17.03
C PRO A 397 26.69 31.01 17.02
N ALA A 398 26.98 32.28 16.76
CA ALA A 398 26.00 33.36 16.67
C ALA A 398 25.37 33.45 15.27
N GLU A 399 26.10 33.02 14.24
CA GLU A 399 25.70 33.15 12.84
C GLU A 399 25.08 31.87 12.28
N LEU A 400 25.49 30.69 12.78
CA LEU A 400 25.07 29.39 12.25
C LEU A 400 24.20 28.61 13.24
N GLU A 401 23.19 27.94 12.71
CA GLU A 401 22.32 27.03 13.45
C GLU A 401 23.05 25.70 13.75
N LYS A 402 22.85 25.16 14.96
CA LYS A 402 23.55 23.94 15.37
C LYS A 402 22.83 22.71 14.87
N LEU A 403 23.58 21.74 14.36
CA LEU A 403 23.03 20.42 14.14
C LEU A 403 22.62 19.76 15.46
N PRO A 404 21.61 18.87 15.44
CA PRO A 404 21.33 17.98 16.54
C PRO A 404 22.56 17.14 16.89
N ARG A 405 23.16 17.38 18.08
CA ARG A 405 24.45 16.79 18.49
C ARG A 405 24.33 15.42 19.15
N SER A 406 23.21 15.12 19.82
CA SER A 406 23.00 13.80 20.45
C SER A 406 22.61 12.74 19.41
N GLY A 407 23.07 11.50 19.59
CA GLY A 407 22.62 10.34 18.81
C GLY A 407 21.10 10.13 18.88
N TRP A 408 20.47 10.66 19.93
CA TRP A 408 19.07 10.46 20.22
C TRP A 408 18.12 11.40 19.49
N ALA A 409 18.50 12.67 19.30
CA ALA A 409 17.77 13.54 18.38
C ALA A 409 17.86 13.02 16.94
N ARG A 410 19.03 12.50 16.53
CA ARG A 410 19.25 11.89 15.20
C ARG A 410 18.33 10.69 14.94
N PHE A 411 18.11 9.83 15.94
CA PHE A 411 17.16 8.74 15.84
C PHE A 411 15.73 9.21 15.52
N TRP A 412 15.24 10.24 16.20
CA TRP A 412 13.89 10.78 15.94
C TRP A 412 13.71 11.35 14.55
N TYR A 413 14.73 12.00 14.00
CA TYR A 413 14.68 12.44 12.61
C TYR A 413 14.55 11.27 11.63
N ARG A 414 15.29 10.18 11.86
CA ARG A 414 15.15 8.98 11.03
C ARG A 414 13.78 8.33 11.17
N VAL A 415 13.24 8.27 12.39
CA VAL A 415 11.87 7.79 12.61
C VAL A 415 10.85 8.67 11.91
N TRP A 416 11.01 9.99 11.93
CA TRP A 416 10.10 10.91 11.24
C TRP A 416 10.17 10.81 9.71
N GLU A 417 11.37 10.68 9.13
CA GLU A 417 11.52 10.43 7.70
C GLU A 417 10.94 9.06 7.30
N LEU A 418 11.06 8.03 8.16
CA LEU A 418 10.36 6.75 7.96
C LEU A 418 8.84 6.90 7.98
N ILE A 419 8.30 7.74 8.87
CA ILE A 419 6.86 8.02 8.91
C ILE A 419 6.43 8.71 7.61
N LYS A 420 7.21 9.68 7.12
CA LYS A 420 6.94 10.35 5.84
C LYS A 420 6.96 9.36 4.68
N GLU A 421 8.04 8.58 4.56
CA GLU A 421 8.21 7.54 3.54
C GLU A 421 7.04 6.53 3.61
N GLY A 422 6.72 6.01 4.80
CA GLY A 422 5.60 5.09 5.01
C GLY A 422 4.22 5.72 4.75
N SER A 423 4.08 7.04 4.89
CA SER A 423 2.86 7.78 4.51
C SER A 423 2.79 8.12 3.02
N GLY A 424 3.81 7.76 2.24
CA GLY A 424 3.95 8.10 0.82
C GLY A 424 4.15 9.58 0.55
N TRP A 425 4.55 10.37 1.55
CA TRP A 425 4.81 11.80 1.38
C TRP A 425 6.01 12.01 0.43
N PRO A 426 5.93 12.88 -0.59
CA PRO A 426 7.02 13.05 -1.55
C PRO A 426 8.29 13.59 -0.89
N GLY A 427 9.41 12.94 -1.16
CA GLY A 427 10.72 13.38 -0.68
C GLY A 427 11.28 14.58 -1.48
N GLU A 428 12.52 14.96 -1.17
CA GLU A 428 13.18 16.10 -1.80
C GLU A 428 13.78 15.75 -3.16
N GLN A 429 13.63 16.65 -4.14
CA GLN A 429 14.09 16.44 -5.51
C GLN A 429 15.56 16.85 -5.67
N VAL A 430 16.31 16.11 -6.52
CA VAL A 430 17.63 16.52 -7.00
C VAL A 430 17.48 17.22 -8.33
N ARG A 431 17.92 18.48 -8.41
CA ARG A 431 17.76 19.33 -9.59
C ARG A 431 18.90 20.31 -9.81
N VAL A 432 19.11 20.73 -11.04
CA VAL A 432 19.94 21.86 -11.42
C VAL A 432 19.14 23.16 -11.27
N SER A 433 19.75 24.19 -10.69
CA SER A 433 19.17 25.52 -10.52
C SER A 433 18.85 26.18 -11.86
N ASN A 434 17.97 27.18 -11.84
CA ASN A 434 17.49 27.80 -13.07
C ASN A 434 18.56 28.53 -13.89
N ASP A 435 19.68 28.88 -13.27
CA ASP A 435 20.82 29.52 -13.90
C ASP A 435 21.93 28.51 -14.29
N GLY A 436 21.72 27.21 -14.09
CA GLY A 436 22.66 26.16 -14.42
C GLY A 436 23.86 26.05 -13.48
N LYS A 437 23.92 26.84 -12.40
CA LYS A 437 25.13 26.97 -11.57
C LYS A 437 25.20 26.03 -10.39
N TYR A 438 24.05 25.55 -9.91
CA TYR A 438 23.97 24.79 -8.67
C TYR A 438 23.21 23.48 -8.88
N LEU A 439 23.79 22.37 -8.47
CA LEU A 439 23.05 21.14 -8.24
C LEU A 439 22.49 21.19 -6.82
N MET A 440 21.17 21.04 -6.71
CA MET A 440 20.41 21.15 -5.48
C MET A 440 19.77 19.81 -5.11
N LEU A 441 19.72 19.49 -3.83
CA LEU A 441 18.80 18.52 -3.25
C LEU A 441 17.87 19.33 -2.34
N GLY A 442 16.59 19.48 -2.69
CA GLY A 442 15.71 20.47 -2.05
C GLY A 442 16.35 21.88 -2.10
N ASP A 443 16.60 22.48 -0.93
CA ASP A 443 17.27 23.78 -0.80
C ASP A 443 18.78 23.68 -0.50
N LYS A 444 19.34 22.47 -0.47
CA LYS A 444 20.78 22.24 -0.23
C LYS A 444 21.56 22.23 -1.51
N ILE A 445 22.59 23.07 -1.59
CA ILE A 445 23.54 23.06 -2.72
C ILE A 445 24.53 21.91 -2.53
N MET A 446 24.45 20.90 -3.41
CA MET A 446 25.33 19.73 -3.43
C MET A 446 26.64 20.00 -4.19
N LEU A 447 26.55 20.73 -5.30
CA LEU A 447 27.67 21.08 -6.18
C LEU A 447 27.40 22.45 -6.81
N SER A 448 28.45 23.27 -6.99
CA SER A 448 28.39 24.51 -7.76
C SER A 448 29.43 24.52 -8.87
N GLY A 449 29.15 25.20 -9.97
CA GLY A 449 30.02 25.27 -11.14
C GLY A 449 29.37 25.96 -12.34
N THR A 450 29.99 25.86 -13.52
CA THR A 450 29.45 26.40 -14.78
C THR A 450 28.73 25.36 -15.63
N ASP A 451 28.91 24.08 -15.33
CA ASP A 451 28.24 22.94 -15.96
C ASP A 451 28.11 21.83 -14.90
N VAL A 452 27.06 21.93 -14.10
CA VAL A 452 26.85 21.01 -12.96
C VAL A 452 25.94 19.87 -13.35
N SER A 453 26.34 18.67 -12.96
CA SER A 453 25.55 17.46 -13.17
C SER A 453 25.55 16.61 -11.90
N TRP A 454 24.51 15.82 -11.70
CA TRP A 454 24.42 14.96 -10.52
C TRP A 454 25.54 13.93 -10.47
N GLN A 455 26.00 13.46 -11.62
CA GLN A 455 27.11 12.50 -11.73
C GLN A 455 28.41 13.05 -11.14
N ASN A 456 28.60 14.36 -11.16
CA ASN A 456 29.79 15.06 -10.69
C ASN A 456 29.71 15.44 -9.20
N ALA A 457 28.55 15.31 -8.56
CA ALA A 457 28.40 15.70 -7.17
C ALA A 457 29.33 14.86 -6.26
N PRO A 458 29.87 15.42 -5.16
CA PRO A 458 30.85 14.72 -4.34
C PRO A 458 30.37 13.38 -3.75
N ILE A 459 29.06 13.18 -3.59
CA ILE A 459 28.48 11.91 -3.12
C ILE A 459 28.38 10.84 -4.22
N PHE A 460 28.48 11.21 -5.51
CA PHE A 460 28.42 10.30 -6.66
C PHE A 460 29.76 10.21 -7.42
N ASN A 461 30.76 11.02 -7.06
CA ASN A 461 32.07 11.06 -7.69
C ASN A 461 33.19 10.79 -6.68
N VAL A 462 34.06 9.82 -7.00
CA VAL A 462 35.09 9.25 -6.10
C VAL A 462 36.48 9.88 -6.32
N GLN A 463 36.60 10.97 -7.08
CA GLN A 463 37.88 11.69 -7.20
C GLN A 463 38.30 12.34 -5.87
N GLY A 464 39.53 12.03 -5.40
CA GLY A 464 40.16 12.66 -4.23
C GLY A 464 39.64 12.14 -2.88
N TRP A 465 40.07 10.93 -2.49
CA TRP A 465 39.59 10.24 -1.29
C TRP A 465 39.89 11.05 -0.02
N ALA A 466 38.84 11.52 0.67
CA ALA A 466 38.91 11.94 2.05
C ALA A 466 38.33 10.83 2.94
N GLU A 467 39.10 10.36 3.92
CA GLU A 467 38.64 9.36 4.88
C GLU A 467 37.38 9.83 5.60
N GLY A 468 36.42 8.93 5.82
CA GLY A 468 35.16 9.24 6.50
C GLY A 468 34.05 9.88 5.64
N LYS A 469 34.20 10.02 4.31
CA LYS A 469 33.15 10.56 3.42
C LYS A 469 32.31 9.47 2.75
N LYS A 470 30.98 9.47 2.90
CA LYS A 470 30.06 8.53 2.21
C LYS A 470 29.90 8.86 0.71
N TYR A 471 29.77 7.83 -0.15
CA TYR A 471 29.52 7.99 -1.58
C TYR A 471 28.76 6.80 -2.20
N TYR A 472 28.25 6.94 -3.42
CA TYR A 472 27.74 5.86 -4.27
C TYR A 472 28.74 5.54 -5.37
N CYS A 473 28.85 4.25 -5.71
CA CYS A 473 29.72 3.75 -6.75
C CYS A 473 28.91 3.10 -7.89
N PHE A 474 29.53 3.02 -9.07
CA PHE A 474 28.90 2.62 -10.33
C PHE A 474 29.86 1.70 -11.10
N HIS A 475 30.11 0.51 -10.56
CA HIS A 475 31.15 -0.39 -11.08
C HIS A 475 30.69 -1.26 -12.23
N HIS A 476 29.41 -1.67 -12.21
CA HIS A 476 28.85 -2.66 -13.11
C HIS A 476 27.85 -2.04 -14.07
N ILE A 477 27.19 -0.97 -13.63
CA ILE A 477 26.12 -0.28 -14.35
C ILE A 477 26.42 1.22 -14.30
N SER A 478 26.46 1.87 -15.46
CA SER A 478 26.85 3.28 -15.61
C SER A 478 25.85 4.23 -14.94
N LYS A 479 26.29 5.46 -14.67
CA LYS A 479 25.43 6.51 -14.09
C LYS A 479 24.33 6.92 -15.06
N GLU A 480 24.70 7.01 -16.34
CA GLU A 480 23.86 7.38 -17.47
C GLU A 480 22.69 6.39 -17.58
N PHE A 481 22.98 5.09 -17.50
CA PHE A 481 21.94 4.08 -17.52
C PHE A 481 21.02 4.14 -16.29
N MET A 482 21.58 4.26 -15.09
CA MET A 482 20.75 4.34 -13.87
C MET A 482 19.78 5.53 -13.93
N GLU A 483 20.24 6.66 -14.44
CA GLU A 483 19.42 7.86 -14.68
C GLU A 483 18.34 7.62 -15.73
N GLY A 484 18.71 7.08 -16.89
CA GLY A 484 17.78 6.72 -17.95
C GLY A 484 16.70 5.76 -17.48
N TRP A 485 17.07 4.69 -16.77
CA TRP A 485 16.10 3.73 -16.22
C TRP A 485 15.18 4.38 -15.20
N ALA A 486 15.72 5.15 -14.24
CA ALA A 486 14.91 5.81 -13.22
C ALA A 486 13.90 6.77 -13.84
N TRP A 487 14.28 7.48 -14.91
CA TRP A 487 13.41 8.34 -15.68
C TRP A 487 12.35 7.54 -16.44
N HIS A 488 12.77 6.61 -17.31
CA HIS A 488 11.86 5.85 -18.17
C HIS A 488 10.85 5.00 -17.39
N SER A 489 11.30 4.34 -16.31
CA SER A 489 10.42 3.58 -15.44
C SER A 489 9.39 4.43 -14.71
N THR A 490 9.61 5.75 -14.57
CA THR A 490 8.63 6.66 -13.94
C THR A 490 7.45 6.92 -14.86
N TRP A 491 7.70 7.45 -16.06
CA TRP A 491 6.60 7.80 -16.95
C TRP A 491 5.95 6.54 -17.56
N ALA A 492 6.70 5.45 -17.73
CA ALA A 492 6.13 4.16 -18.16
C ALA A 492 5.17 3.58 -17.10
N ASN A 493 5.50 3.73 -15.82
CA ASN A 493 4.59 3.39 -14.72
C ASN A 493 3.29 4.20 -14.82
N ASP A 494 3.37 5.52 -15.02
CA ASP A 494 2.18 6.37 -15.18
C ASP A 494 1.34 5.98 -16.41
N ALA A 495 1.98 5.59 -17.52
CA ALA A 495 1.29 5.08 -18.70
C ALA A 495 0.54 3.77 -18.39
N ILE A 496 1.15 2.83 -17.66
CA ILE A 496 0.50 1.59 -17.23
C ILE A 496 -0.70 1.88 -16.33
N ARG A 497 -0.59 2.82 -15.38
CA ARG A 497 -1.73 3.22 -14.52
C ARG A 497 -2.84 3.89 -15.32
N THR A 498 -2.49 4.76 -16.27
CA THR A 498 -3.46 5.37 -17.19
C THR A 498 -4.22 4.29 -17.96
N LEU A 499 -3.50 3.33 -18.55
CA LEU A 499 -4.11 2.22 -19.29
C LEU A 499 -5.01 1.38 -18.39
N TRP A 500 -4.61 1.14 -17.15
CA TRP A 500 -5.45 0.48 -16.16
C TRP A 500 -6.77 1.21 -15.96
N HIS A 501 -6.72 2.52 -15.70
CA HIS A 501 -7.91 3.35 -15.52
C HIS A 501 -8.82 3.33 -16.75
N LEU A 502 -8.26 3.41 -17.96
CA LEU A 502 -9.00 3.32 -19.22
C LEU A 502 -9.63 1.94 -19.43
N LEU A 503 -8.89 0.86 -19.20
CA LEU A 503 -9.38 -0.51 -19.30
C LEU A 503 -10.51 -0.75 -18.30
N TYR A 504 -10.36 -0.26 -17.08
CA TYR A 504 -11.38 -0.38 -16.05
C TYR A 504 -12.65 0.35 -16.49
N ILE A 505 -12.56 1.59 -17.00
CA ILE A 505 -13.69 2.32 -17.60
C ILE A 505 -14.36 1.51 -18.71
N LEU A 506 -13.58 0.91 -19.62
CA LEU A 506 -14.13 0.12 -20.72
C LEU A 506 -14.82 -1.17 -20.24
N GLN A 507 -14.32 -1.78 -19.17
CA GLN A 507 -14.87 -3.01 -18.58
C GLN A 507 -16.12 -2.74 -17.74
N THR A 508 -16.14 -1.65 -16.98
CA THR A 508 -17.23 -1.33 -16.03
C THR A 508 -18.25 -0.35 -16.61
N GLY A 509 -18.02 0.17 -17.82
CA GLY A 509 -18.91 1.12 -18.49
C GLY A 509 -19.03 2.43 -17.70
N ARG A 510 -20.23 2.73 -17.17
CA ARG A 510 -20.49 3.94 -16.37
C ARG A 510 -20.02 3.84 -14.92
N ALA A 511 -19.63 2.66 -14.47
CA ALA A 511 -19.30 2.41 -13.07
C ALA A 511 -17.86 2.80 -12.75
N HIS A 512 -17.67 3.47 -11.61
CA HIS A 512 -16.39 4.04 -11.20
C HIS A 512 -15.78 4.97 -12.27
N PHE A 513 -16.59 5.46 -13.22
CA PHE A 513 -16.13 6.21 -14.39
C PHE A 513 -15.42 7.50 -13.99
N VAL A 514 -16.06 8.31 -13.13
CA VAL A 514 -15.52 9.63 -12.73
C VAL A 514 -14.16 9.53 -12.03
N PRO A 515 -13.96 8.71 -10.98
CA PRO A 515 -12.67 8.63 -10.29
C PRO A 515 -11.60 8.00 -11.19
N ASN A 516 -11.93 6.99 -12.02
CA ASN A 516 -10.96 6.47 -12.98
C ASN A 516 -10.62 7.48 -14.08
N LEU A 517 -11.57 8.30 -14.52
CA LEU A 517 -11.30 9.39 -15.46
C LEU A 517 -10.41 10.46 -14.82
N LEU A 518 -10.72 10.89 -13.60
CA LEU A 518 -9.94 11.92 -12.90
C LEU A 518 -8.52 11.43 -12.57
N ASN A 519 -8.37 10.21 -12.05
CA ASN A 519 -7.07 9.60 -11.78
C ASN A 519 -6.31 9.27 -13.08
N GLY A 520 -6.99 8.80 -14.13
CA GLY A 520 -6.39 8.60 -15.45
C GLY A 520 -5.89 9.90 -16.08
N LEU A 521 -6.66 11.00 -15.98
CA LEU A 521 -6.21 12.33 -16.43
C LEU A 521 -5.02 12.85 -15.60
N TYR A 522 -5.02 12.58 -14.28
CA TYR A 522 -3.88 12.88 -13.41
C TYR A 522 -2.63 12.10 -13.85
N ASP A 523 -2.75 10.80 -14.10
CA ASP A 523 -1.64 9.95 -14.52
C ASP A 523 -1.13 10.32 -15.92
N VAL A 524 -2.01 10.68 -16.85
CA VAL A 524 -1.62 11.24 -18.16
C VAL A 524 -0.86 12.54 -17.98
N ALA A 525 -1.37 13.46 -17.16
CA ALA A 525 -0.70 14.72 -16.91
C ALA A 525 0.68 14.49 -16.28
N HIS A 526 0.80 13.57 -15.32
CA HIS A 526 2.08 13.24 -14.67
C HIS A 526 3.05 12.57 -15.65
N GLY A 527 2.57 11.64 -16.47
CA GLY A 527 3.35 10.97 -17.51
C GLY A 527 3.84 11.93 -18.60
N LEU A 528 3.01 12.90 -19.01
CA LEU A 528 3.41 13.94 -19.97
C LEU A 528 4.46 14.88 -19.38
N THR A 529 4.30 15.32 -18.13
CA THR A 529 5.29 16.20 -17.51
C THR A 529 6.61 15.48 -17.22
N SER A 530 6.56 14.23 -16.74
CA SER A 530 7.75 13.44 -16.46
C SER A 530 8.44 12.93 -17.72
N GLY A 531 7.68 12.54 -18.75
CA GLY A 531 8.18 12.02 -20.02
C GLY A 531 8.62 13.11 -20.99
N ILE A 532 7.77 14.10 -21.28
CA ILE A 532 8.06 15.14 -22.30
C ILE A 532 8.84 16.29 -21.66
N ALA A 533 8.34 16.86 -20.57
CA ALA A 533 8.98 18.01 -19.93
C ALA A 533 10.13 17.63 -18.98
N ARG A 534 10.42 16.33 -18.81
CA ARG A 534 11.43 15.78 -17.87
C ARG A 534 11.35 16.41 -16.47
N LYS A 535 10.12 16.68 -16.01
CA LYS A 535 9.84 17.44 -14.80
C LYS A 535 8.76 16.75 -13.95
N PRO A 536 9.06 16.41 -12.68
CA PRO A 536 8.07 15.86 -11.76
C PRO A 536 7.01 16.92 -11.38
N PHE A 537 5.83 16.51 -10.92
CA PHE A 537 4.79 17.45 -10.46
C PHE A 537 5.25 18.31 -9.28
N SER A 538 6.09 17.77 -8.40
CA SER A 538 6.74 18.51 -7.31
C SER A 538 7.71 19.58 -7.81
N GLY A 539 8.04 19.60 -9.11
CA GLY A 539 8.86 20.61 -9.76
C GLY A 539 8.13 21.87 -10.23
N PHE A 540 6.78 21.93 -10.17
CA PHE A 540 6.02 23.12 -10.58
C PHE A 540 5.82 24.10 -9.41
N GLU A 541 5.99 25.40 -9.65
CA GLU A 541 5.87 26.45 -8.61
C GLU A 541 4.41 26.83 -8.26
N PHE A 542 3.42 26.20 -8.90
CA PHE A 542 1.99 26.49 -8.69
C PHE A 542 1.31 25.34 -7.96
N PHE A 543 0.41 25.69 -7.02
CA PHE A 543 -0.16 24.79 -6.00
C PHE A 543 0.91 24.21 -5.05
N SER A 544 0.48 23.64 -3.92
CA SER A 544 1.42 22.96 -3.00
C SER A 544 2.06 21.77 -3.73
N HIS A 545 3.25 21.95 -4.28
CA HIS A 545 3.89 21.07 -5.26
C HIS A 545 4.03 19.62 -4.77
N LYS A 546 4.28 19.41 -3.47
CA LYS A 546 4.30 18.05 -2.87
C LYS A 546 2.93 17.43 -2.67
N TRP A 547 1.88 18.25 -2.52
CA TRP A 547 0.53 17.72 -2.38
C TRP A 547 0.03 17.05 -3.67
N LEU A 548 0.50 17.50 -4.84
CA LEU A 548 0.15 16.91 -6.12
C LEU A 548 0.68 15.48 -6.27
N GLU A 549 1.87 15.17 -5.76
CA GLU A 549 2.47 13.83 -5.84
C GLU A 549 2.13 12.93 -4.64
N TRP A 550 1.65 13.51 -3.55
CA TRP A 550 1.33 12.74 -2.36
C TRP A 550 0.14 11.84 -2.63
N ALA A 551 0.29 10.52 -2.42
CA ALA A 551 -0.80 9.56 -2.63
C ALA A 551 -2.07 9.90 -1.82
N LEU A 552 -1.93 10.51 -0.62
CA LEU A 552 -3.06 10.99 0.19
C LEU A 552 -3.45 12.45 -0.10
N GLY A 553 -2.76 13.11 -1.03
CA GLY A 553 -3.01 14.45 -1.52
C GLY A 553 -3.93 14.47 -2.72
N ALA A 554 -3.42 14.85 -3.89
CA ALA A 554 -4.22 14.98 -5.11
C ALA A 554 -4.93 13.69 -5.54
N PRO A 555 -4.28 12.51 -5.61
CA PRO A 555 -4.95 11.29 -6.07
C PRO A 555 -6.10 10.86 -5.16
N LEU A 556 -5.89 10.89 -3.84
CA LEU A 556 -6.98 10.62 -2.89
C LEU A 556 -8.11 11.64 -3.03
N THR A 557 -7.78 12.93 -3.18
CA THR A 557 -8.79 14.00 -3.33
C THR A 557 -9.60 13.85 -4.61
N LEU A 558 -8.96 13.50 -5.73
CA LEU A 558 -9.62 13.22 -7.01
C LEU A 558 -10.52 12.00 -6.91
N THR A 559 -10.05 10.94 -6.24
CA THR A 559 -10.84 9.75 -5.92
C THR A 559 -12.07 10.13 -5.09
N THR A 560 -11.88 10.83 -3.96
CA THR A 560 -12.97 11.30 -3.09
C THR A 560 -14.00 12.16 -3.85
N ALA A 561 -13.53 13.08 -4.69
CA ALA A 561 -14.39 13.95 -5.49
C ALA A 561 -15.17 13.18 -6.57
N GLY A 562 -14.60 12.08 -7.08
CA GLY A 562 -15.22 11.21 -8.08
C GLY A 562 -16.23 10.21 -7.52
N SER A 563 -16.13 9.83 -6.24
CA SER A 563 -16.93 8.78 -5.59
C SER A 563 -18.42 9.03 -5.25
N PRO A 564 -19.09 10.18 -5.54
CA PRO A 564 -20.54 10.32 -5.31
C PRO A 564 -21.47 9.54 -6.26
N GLN A 565 -21.01 8.51 -6.98
CA GLN A 565 -21.82 7.83 -8.00
C GLN A 565 -22.92 6.96 -7.38
N GLY A 566 -24.09 6.95 -8.02
CA GLY A 566 -25.29 6.24 -7.53
C GLY A 566 -25.80 6.72 -6.17
N ALA A 567 -25.45 7.95 -5.78
CA ALA A 567 -25.83 8.51 -4.49
C ALA A 567 -27.32 8.37 -4.21
N TYR A 568 -27.63 7.84 -3.02
CA TYR A 568 -29.00 7.72 -2.55
C TYR A 568 -29.65 9.09 -2.36
N THR A 569 -30.85 9.20 -2.90
CA THR A 569 -31.67 10.42 -2.93
C THR A 569 -32.83 10.36 -1.94
N GLU A 570 -33.31 9.17 -1.61
CA GLU A 570 -34.48 8.95 -0.75
C GLU A 570 -34.12 8.33 0.62
N ALA A 571 -32.90 7.78 0.77
CA ALA A 571 -32.43 7.19 2.04
C ALA A 571 -32.20 8.22 3.17
N SER A 572 -32.07 7.73 4.41
CA SER A 572 -31.62 8.53 5.57
C SER A 572 -30.18 9.05 5.38
N PHE A 573 -29.79 10.12 6.09
CA PHE A 573 -28.43 10.69 5.96
C PHE A 573 -27.33 9.68 6.30
N ILE A 574 -27.54 8.85 7.33
CA ILE A 574 -26.57 7.83 7.74
C ILE A 574 -26.41 6.79 6.63
N ASN A 575 -27.51 6.34 6.01
CA ASN A 575 -27.46 5.35 4.93
C ASN A 575 -26.84 5.90 3.65
N ARG A 576 -27.06 7.19 3.33
CA ARG A 576 -26.35 7.88 2.25
C ARG A 576 -24.83 7.89 2.48
N LEU A 577 -24.41 8.21 3.71
CA LEU A 577 -23.00 8.28 4.07
C LEU A 577 -22.34 6.89 4.05
N ALA A 578 -23.02 5.87 4.57
CA ALA A 578 -22.54 4.49 4.59
C ALA A 578 -22.42 3.88 3.18
N PHE A 579 -23.40 4.15 2.30
CA PHE A 579 -23.32 3.77 0.89
C PHE A 579 -22.15 4.47 0.19
N TRP A 580 -22.05 5.81 0.32
CA TRP A 580 -20.93 6.57 -0.25
C TRP A 580 -19.57 6.04 0.23
N PHE A 581 -19.44 5.72 1.53
CA PHE A 581 -18.21 5.15 2.07
C PHE A 581 -17.86 3.80 1.44
N THR A 582 -18.87 2.96 1.14
CA THR A 582 -18.67 1.66 0.49
C THR A 582 -18.14 1.82 -0.93
N VAL A 583 -18.76 2.72 -1.71
CA VAL A 583 -18.29 3.05 -3.07
C VAL A 583 -16.88 3.65 -3.03
N TYR A 584 -16.65 4.60 -2.12
CA TYR A 584 -15.35 5.25 -1.93
C TYR A 584 -14.24 4.25 -1.56
N MET A 585 -14.51 3.27 -0.70
CA MET A 585 -13.55 2.21 -0.39
C MET A 585 -13.26 1.32 -1.61
N GLY A 586 -14.26 1.02 -2.42
CA GLY A 586 -14.08 0.33 -3.70
C GLY A 586 -13.20 1.13 -4.67
N ASP A 587 -13.43 2.42 -4.79
CA ASP A 587 -12.62 3.33 -5.61
C ASP A 587 -11.16 3.40 -5.12
N ILE A 588 -10.93 3.47 -3.80
CA ILE A 588 -9.58 3.42 -3.22
C ILE A 588 -8.87 2.11 -3.56
N LEU A 589 -9.53 0.95 -3.41
CA LEU A 589 -8.93 -0.34 -3.71
C LEU A 589 -8.56 -0.47 -5.20
N ASN A 590 -9.43 0.03 -6.08
CA ASN A 590 -9.20 0.03 -7.53
C ASN A 590 -8.04 0.94 -7.94
N TYR A 591 -7.84 2.06 -7.23
CA TYR A 591 -6.70 2.97 -7.46
C TYR A 591 -5.39 2.44 -6.83
N ALA A 592 -5.43 1.99 -5.58
CA ALA A 592 -4.23 1.65 -4.81
C ALA A 592 -3.53 0.37 -5.30
N GLY A 593 -4.28 -0.60 -5.83
CA GLY A 593 -3.72 -1.87 -6.31
C GLY A 593 -2.66 -1.69 -7.41
N PRO A 594 -2.99 -1.08 -8.56
CA PRO A 594 -2.05 -0.83 -9.66
C PRO A 594 -0.87 0.02 -9.25
N VAL A 595 -1.11 1.11 -8.49
CA VAL A 595 -0.08 2.01 -7.97
C VAL A 595 0.93 1.23 -7.12
N THR A 596 0.45 0.38 -6.22
CA THR A 596 1.32 -0.41 -5.34
C THR A 596 2.17 -1.40 -6.13
N ALA A 597 1.56 -2.14 -7.08
CA ALA A 597 2.26 -3.16 -7.85
C ALA A 597 3.35 -2.59 -8.78
N THR A 598 3.02 -1.53 -9.52
CA THR A 598 3.93 -0.88 -10.48
C THR A 598 5.07 -0.13 -9.77
N ASN A 599 4.79 0.57 -8.67
CA ASN A 599 5.83 1.21 -7.84
C ASN A 599 6.74 0.17 -7.18
N ALA A 600 6.18 -0.93 -6.65
CA ALA A 600 6.98 -2.00 -6.06
C ALA A 600 7.97 -2.57 -7.08
N LEU A 601 7.52 -2.76 -8.33
CA LEU A 601 8.37 -3.25 -9.40
C LEU A 601 9.49 -2.27 -9.78
N ARG A 602 9.15 -0.98 -9.98
CA ARG A 602 10.15 0.06 -10.25
C ARG A 602 11.19 0.14 -9.14
N ASN A 603 10.76 0.15 -7.87
CA ASN A 603 11.65 0.22 -6.73
C ASN A 603 12.52 -1.04 -6.59
N LEU A 604 11.95 -2.23 -6.82
CA LEU A 604 12.68 -3.50 -6.82
C LEU A 604 13.85 -3.45 -7.82
N THR A 605 13.59 -3.05 -9.06
CA THR A 605 14.63 -2.99 -10.11
C THR A 605 15.71 -1.95 -9.79
N LEU A 606 15.34 -0.75 -9.34
CA LEU A 606 16.29 0.29 -8.94
C LEU A 606 17.16 -0.13 -7.75
N SER A 607 16.57 -0.72 -6.70
CA SER A 607 17.30 -1.26 -5.56
C SER A 607 18.26 -2.37 -5.97
N PHE A 608 17.82 -3.31 -6.81
CA PHE A 608 18.64 -4.41 -7.28
C PHE A 608 19.86 -3.93 -8.06
N MET A 609 19.66 -3.06 -9.05
CA MET A 609 20.76 -2.49 -9.85
C MET A 609 21.69 -1.60 -9.02
N THR A 610 21.15 -0.86 -8.04
CA THR A 610 21.95 -0.07 -7.11
C THR A 610 22.86 -0.96 -6.26
N ALA A 611 22.31 -2.06 -5.73
CA ALA A 611 23.04 -3.05 -4.96
C ALA A 611 24.13 -3.74 -5.80
N LEU A 612 23.82 -4.17 -7.03
CA LEU A 612 24.78 -4.76 -7.97
C LEU A 612 25.96 -3.84 -8.26
N ASN A 613 25.77 -2.53 -8.20
CA ASN A 613 26.83 -1.55 -8.43
C ASN A 613 27.88 -1.50 -7.30
N PHE A 614 27.61 -2.15 -6.17
CA PHE A 614 28.58 -2.33 -5.09
C PHE A 614 29.59 -3.42 -5.45
N ARG A 615 30.89 -3.09 -5.37
CA ARG A 615 31.98 -3.96 -5.84
C ARG A 615 32.36 -5.10 -4.88
N GLY A 616 31.85 -5.10 -3.64
CA GLY A 616 32.29 -5.98 -2.55
C GLY A 616 33.80 -5.88 -2.21
N PRO A 617 34.30 -6.55 -1.15
CA PRO A 617 35.73 -6.60 -0.83
C PRO A 617 36.43 -7.70 -1.65
N GLN A 618 36.30 -7.57 -2.97
CA GLN A 618 36.86 -8.34 -4.08
C GLN A 618 36.98 -9.88 -4.06
N ASP A 619 37.12 -10.66 -2.97
CA ASP A 619 37.32 -12.13 -3.08
C ASP A 619 36.95 -13.00 -1.83
N GLY A 620 36.25 -12.50 -0.81
CA GLY A 620 35.94 -13.28 0.42
C GLY A 620 35.18 -12.50 1.51
N PRO A 621 34.76 -13.13 2.63
CA PRO A 621 33.59 -12.70 3.38
C PRO A 621 33.75 -11.31 4.02
N SER A 622 32.72 -10.49 3.83
CA SER A 622 32.61 -9.11 4.32
C SER A 622 32.02 -9.08 5.73
N THR A 623 32.46 -8.18 6.61
CA THR A 623 31.70 -7.71 7.80
C THR A 623 31.74 -6.16 7.90
N VAL A 624 31.82 -5.52 6.71
CA VAL A 624 31.97 -4.08 6.38
C VAL A 624 33.01 -3.28 7.20
N PRO A 625 34.29 -3.24 6.78
CA PRO A 625 35.04 -1.97 6.85
C PRO A 625 36.19 -1.81 5.82
N GLU A 626 36.22 -0.67 5.09
CA GLU A 626 37.39 0.21 4.76
C GLU A 626 36.87 1.32 3.81
N HIS A 627 36.08 0.94 2.79
CA HIS A 627 35.44 1.84 1.84
C HIS A 627 34.22 2.59 2.39
N SER A 628 33.92 3.74 1.80
CA SER A 628 32.80 4.59 2.19
C SER A 628 31.61 4.54 1.21
N ALA A 629 31.62 3.57 0.28
CA ALA A 629 30.51 3.34 -0.63
C ALA A 629 29.26 2.87 0.15
N ILE A 630 28.07 3.38 -0.18
CA ILE A 630 26.83 3.09 0.56
C ILE A 630 25.71 2.46 -0.29
N ASN A 631 26.00 2.02 -1.52
CA ASN A 631 25.03 1.32 -2.38
C ASN A 631 24.28 0.17 -1.67
N TYR A 632 25.00 -0.57 -0.84
CA TYR A 632 24.46 -1.71 -0.09
C TYR A 632 23.37 -1.33 0.93
N LYS A 633 23.11 -0.04 1.16
CA LYS A 633 22.03 0.43 2.05
C LYS A 633 20.69 0.59 1.33
N GLU A 634 20.68 0.56 0.00
CA GLU A 634 19.53 0.89 -0.85
C GLU A 634 18.65 -0.33 -1.17
N LEU A 635 18.24 -1.04 -0.12
CA LEU A 635 17.65 -2.38 -0.23
C LEU A 635 16.11 -2.39 -0.18
N ASP A 636 15.47 -1.23 -0.01
CA ASP A 636 14.04 -1.14 0.28
C ASP A 636 13.14 -1.78 -0.79
N GLY A 637 13.48 -1.64 -2.07
CA GLY A 637 12.71 -2.28 -3.14
C GLY A 637 12.74 -3.82 -3.08
N ILE A 638 13.88 -4.40 -2.70
CA ILE A 638 14.02 -5.86 -2.52
C ILE A 638 13.26 -6.30 -1.26
N VAL A 639 13.47 -5.59 -0.15
CA VAL A 639 12.83 -5.88 1.14
C VAL A 639 11.31 -5.80 1.03
N ASP A 640 10.77 -4.79 0.35
CA ASP A 640 9.33 -4.59 0.23
C ASP A 640 8.64 -5.66 -0.61
N ALA A 641 9.30 -6.14 -1.67
CA ALA A 641 8.81 -7.29 -2.44
C ALA A 641 8.70 -8.55 -1.56
N VAL A 642 9.71 -8.78 -0.70
CA VAL A 642 9.69 -9.89 0.26
C VAL A 642 8.58 -9.69 1.29
N VAL A 643 8.45 -8.50 1.89
CA VAL A 643 7.39 -8.18 2.86
C VAL A 643 5.99 -8.42 2.30
N ILE A 644 5.73 -8.01 1.06
CA ILE A 644 4.44 -8.26 0.40
C ILE A 644 4.20 -9.76 0.28
N GLY A 645 5.17 -10.52 -0.25
CA GLY A 645 5.05 -11.98 -0.39
C GLY A 645 4.78 -12.69 0.94
N PHE A 646 5.47 -12.28 2.00
CA PHE A 646 5.28 -12.81 3.36
C PHE A 646 3.92 -12.43 3.95
N THR A 647 3.41 -11.24 3.65
CA THR A 647 2.06 -10.85 4.09
C THR A 647 0.98 -11.67 3.38
N TYR A 648 1.17 -11.93 2.08
CA TYR A 648 0.30 -12.85 1.33
C TYR A 648 0.34 -14.27 1.88
N TRP A 649 1.54 -14.78 2.22
CA TRP A 649 1.67 -16.06 2.91
C TRP A 649 0.88 -16.08 4.21
N LEU A 650 1.09 -15.10 5.09
CA LEU A 650 0.40 -15.01 6.37
C LEU A 650 -1.12 -14.92 6.23
N ALA A 651 -1.62 -14.05 5.35
CA ALA A 651 -3.05 -13.89 5.11
C ALA A 651 -3.69 -15.15 4.49
N SER A 652 -2.94 -15.90 3.68
CA SER A 652 -3.41 -17.16 3.10
C SER A 652 -3.64 -18.28 4.12
N GLU A 653 -3.16 -18.13 5.36
CA GLU A 653 -3.41 -19.07 6.47
C GLU A 653 -4.82 -18.92 7.07
N VAL A 654 -5.47 -17.79 6.83
CA VAL A 654 -6.87 -17.59 7.25
C VAL A 654 -7.76 -18.40 6.34
N LYS A 655 -8.54 -19.32 6.92
CA LYS A 655 -9.42 -20.18 6.13
C LYS A 655 -10.73 -19.45 5.76
N ARG A 656 -11.45 -19.97 4.76
CA ARG A 656 -12.76 -19.41 4.34
C ARG A 656 -13.78 -19.39 5.47
N GLU A 657 -13.73 -20.37 6.38
CA GLU A 657 -14.61 -20.48 7.56
C GLU A 657 -14.25 -19.50 8.68
N GLU A 658 -13.07 -18.89 8.60
CA GLU A 658 -12.51 -17.95 9.57
C GLU A 658 -12.56 -16.49 9.08
N TYR A 659 -12.88 -16.27 7.79
CA TYR A 659 -12.93 -14.96 7.17
C TYR A 659 -14.09 -14.12 7.71
N VAL A 660 -13.79 -12.98 8.33
CA VAL A 660 -14.75 -12.02 8.88
C VAL A 660 -14.03 -10.70 9.17
N HIS A 661 -14.76 -9.58 9.15
CA HIS A 661 -14.18 -8.26 9.42
C HIS A 661 -13.80 -8.06 10.90
N PRO A 662 -12.82 -7.20 11.21
CA PRO A 662 -12.35 -6.97 12.59
C PRO A 662 -13.24 -6.04 13.42
N PHE A 663 -14.29 -5.43 12.85
CA PHE A 663 -15.12 -4.43 13.56
C PHE A 663 -16.03 -5.05 14.64
N TYR A 664 -16.28 -6.36 14.60
CA TYR A 664 -16.87 -7.13 15.70
C TYR A 664 -15.81 -8.08 16.28
N PRO A 665 -15.05 -7.62 17.29
CA PRO A 665 -14.00 -8.37 17.98
C PRO A 665 -14.26 -9.85 18.27
N ASP A 666 -15.49 -10.12 18.70
CA ASP A 666 -15.90 -11.42 19.23
C ASP A 666 -16.21 -12.42 18.11
N ASP A 667 -16.46 -11.94 16.89
CA ASP A 667 -16.72 -12.77 15.71
C ASP A 667 -15.43 -13.34 15.13
N VAL A 668 -14.34 -12.57 15.27
CA VAL A 668 -13.02 -12.89 14.73
C VAL A 668 -12.38 -14.00 15.59
N PRO A 669 -11.96 -15.13 14.99
CA PRO A 669 -11.32 -16.21 15.73
C PRO A 669 -10.03 -15.74 16.44
N GLY A 670 -9.77 -16.26 17.64
CA GLY A 670 -8.52 -15.98 18.38
C GLY A 670 -7.27 -16.27 17.55
N ARG A 671 -7.29 -17.33 16.73
CA ARG A 671 -6.25 -17.65 15.75
C ARG A 671 -6.03 -16.54 14.70
N VAL A 672 -7.08 -15.88 14.20
CA VAL A 672 -6.94 -14.79 13.21
C VAL A 672 -6.31 -13.57 13.87
N TRP A 673 -6.68 -13.26 15.12
CA TRP A 673 -5.99 -12.26 15.94
C TRP A 673 -4.51 -12.60 16.15
N ALA A 674 -4.22 -13.88 16.42
CA ALA A 674 -2.86 -14.39 16.56
C ALA A 674 -2.04 -14.27 15.28
N LEU A 675 -2.61 -14.66 14.13
CA LEU A 675 -1.99 -14.50 12.82
C LEU A 675 -1.72 -13.03 12.51
N TRP A 676 -2.68 -12.13 12.75
CA TRP A 676 -2.47 -10.71 12.50
C TRP A 676 -1.39 -10.11 13.41
N LEU A 677 -1.54 -10.23 14.72
CA LEU A 677 -0.70 -9.51 15.68
C LEU A 677 0.65 -10.19 15.91
N ALA A 678 0.66 -11.47 16.29
CA ALA A 678 1.90 -12.21 16.51
C ALA A 678 2.55 -12.62 15.19
N GLY A 679 1.74 -13.13 14.25
CA GLY A 679 2.21 -13.47 12.91
C GLY A 679 2.66 -12.25 12.12
N GLY A 680 2.01 -11.09 12.24
CA GLY A 680 2.47 -9.86 11.60
C GLY A 680 3.82 -9.38 12.12
N VAL A 681 4.04 -9.44 13.44
CA VAL A 681 5.36 -9.18 14.05
C VAL A 681 6.39 -10.18 13.53
N GLY A 682 6.11 -11.48 13.61
CA GLY A 682 7.04 -12.54 13.20
C GLY A 682 7.38 -12.52 11.72
N MET A 683 6.37 -12.41 10.85
CA MET A 683 6.54 -12.31 9.40
C MET A 683 7.22 -11.02 9.02
N GLY A 684 6.97 -9.91 9.72
CA GLY A 684 7.70 -8.67 9.51
C GLY A 684 9.17 -8.81 9.83
N LEU A 685 9.52 -9.31 11.02
CA LEU A 685 10.91 -9.59 11.42
C LEU A 685 11.59 -10.52 10.42
N PHE A 686 10.92 -11.61 10.05
CA PHE A 686 11.48 -12.62 9.16
C PHE A 686 11.60 -12.12 7.72
N ALA A 687 10.61 -11.39 7.20
CA ALA A 687 10.70 -10.75 5.87
C ALA A 687 11.81 -9.70 5.81
N GLY A 688 11.98 -8.90 6.87
CA GLY A 688 13.07 -7.94 6.98
C GLY A 688 14.43 -8.63 7.00
N PHE A 689 14.55 -9.75 7.71
CA PHE A 689 15.75 -10.58 7.71
C PHE A 689 16.05 -11.17 6.32
N VAL A 690 15.09 -11.88 5.72
CA VAL A 690 15.27 -12.53 4.40
C VAL A 690 15.53 -11.49 3.30
N GLY A 691 14.76 -10.40 3.29
CA GLY A 691 14.94 -9.31 2.35
C GLY A 691 16.31 -8.65 2.49
N THR A 692 16.79 -8.45 3.72
CA THR A 692 18.15 -7.94 3.95
C THR A 692 19.19 -8.93 3.44
N LEU A 693 19.07 -10.23 3.76
CA LEU A 693 20.04 -11.22 3.27
C LEU A 693 20.13 -11.27 1.75
N ILE A 694 18.98 -11.31 1.04
CA ILE A 694 18.97 -11.31 -0.43
C ILE A 694 19.68 -10.07 -0.96
N ALA A 695 19.40 -8.92 -0.35
CA ALA A 695 19.93 -7.66 -0.77
C ALA A 695 21.43 -7.48 -0.40
N GLU A 696 21.86 -8.00 0.74
CA GLU A 696 23.26 -8.10 1.18
C GLU A 696 24.08 -9.06 0.30
N ILE A 697 23.47 -10.15 -0.18
CA ILE A 697 24.09 -11.06 -1.16
C ILE A 697 24.25 -10.36 -2.50
N THR A 698 23.20 -9.67 -2.95
CA THR A 698 23.22 -8.89 -4.19
C THR A 698 24.28 -7.80 -4.12
N ALA A 699 24.40 -7.14 -2.97
CA ALA A 699 25.39 -6.11 -2.73
C ALA A 699 26.76 -6.64 -2.35
N TRP A 700 26.94 -7.91 -1.98
CA TRP A 700 28.18 -8.42 -1.37
C TRP A 700 28.64 -7.58 -0.15
N ALA A 701 27.73 -7.30 0.78
CA ALA A 701 28.00 -6.57 2.04
C ALA A 701 27.25 -7.21 3.20
N GLU A 702 27.86 -7.34 4.39
CA GLU A 702 27.21 -7.89 5.60
C GLU A 702 27.12 -6.81 6.68
N ASP A 703 25.99 -6.10 6.80
CA ASP A 703 25.76 -5.00 7.76
C ASP A 703 24.68 -5.40 8.78
N TRP A 704 25.11 -6.06 9.84
CA TRP A 704 24.23 -6.55 10.91
C TRP A 704 23.43 -5.45 11.63
N ALA A 705 23.92 -4.20 11.63
CA ALA A 705 23.18 -3.07 12.18
C ALA A 705 22.04 -2.63 11.25
N LEU A 706 22.29 -2.62 9.93
CA LEU A 706 21.26 -2.41 8.91
C LEU A 706 20.22 -3.53 8.93
N LEU A 707 20.63 -4.78 9.14
CA LEU A 707 19.74 -5.92 9.29
C LEU A 707 18.78 -5.75 10.45
N GLY A 708 19.27 -5.45 11.66
CA GLY A 708 18.42 -5.21 12.83
C GLY A 708 17.43 -4.05 12.60
N TRP A 709 17.87 -2.99 11.93
CA TRP A 709 16.99 -1.87 11.58
C TRP A 709 15.92 -2.26 10.54
N THR A 710 16.31 -3.03 9.54
CA THR A 710 15.39 -3.49 8.49
C THR A 710 14.34 -4.43 9.08
N MET A 711 14.71 -5.34 9.98
CA MET A 711 13.76 -6.18 10.70
C MET A 711 12.73 -5.35 11.49
N LEU A 712 13.15 -4.26 12.14
CA LEU A 712 12.22 -3.38 12.86
C LEU A 712 11.26 -2.65 11.91
N LYS A 713 11.75 -2.13 10.78
CA LYS A 713 10.96 -1.30 9.86
C LYS A 713 9.91 -2.10 9.07
N THR A 714 10.10 -3.41 8.90
CA THR A 714 9.18 -4.29 8.16
C THR A 714 8.00 -4.79 9.00
N MET A 715 8.13 -4.85 10.33
CA MET A 715 7.05 -5.21 11.25
C MET A 715 5.75 -4.41 11.03
N PRO A 716 5.77 -3.06 11.05
CA PRO A 716 4.55 -2.28 10.83
C PRO A 716 3.98 -2.47 9.41
N LYS A 717 4.82 -2.74 8.40
CA LYS A 717 4.37 -2.95 7.02
C LYS A 717 3.43 -4.17 6.93
N VAL A 718 3.81 -5.32 7.50
CA VAL A 718 2.97 -6.53 7.50
C VAL A 718 1.68 -6.32 8.30
N LEU A 719 1.76 -5.67 9.47
CA LEU A 719 0.59 -5.39 10.31
C LEU A 719 -0.45 -4.52 9.59
N ILE A 720 0.00 -3.53 8.80
CA ILE A 720 -0.88 -2.66 8.01
C ILE A 720 -1.44 -3.39 6.79
N GLN A 721 -0.60 -4.15 6.09
CA GLN A 721 -0.96 -4.82 4.84
C GLN A 721 -1.86 -6.06 5.03
N PHE A 722 -1.87 -6.68 6.22
CA PHE A 722 -2.57 -7.94 6.47
C PHE A 722 -4.06 -7.91 6.09
N TRP A 723 -4.84 -6.93 6.56
CA TRP A 723 -6.28 -6.88 6.31
C TRP A 723 -6.62 -6.57 4.84
N PRO A 724 -6.01 -5.57 4.18
CA PRO A 724 -6.19 -5.36 2.74
C PRO A 724 -5.86 -6.59 1.90
N ILE A 725 -4.76 -7.28 2.21
CA ILE A 725 -4.37 -8.50 1.51
C ILE A 725 -5.36 -9.65 1.80
N LEU A 726 -5.79 -9.83 3.05
CA LEU A 726 -6.79 -10.84 3.41
C LEU A 726 -8.10 -10.62 2.65
N TYR A 727 -8.56 -9.38 2.55
CA TYR A 727 -9.73 -9.01 1.75
C TYR A 727 -9.53 -9.42 0.28
N SER A 728 -8.40 -9.05 -0.33
CA SER A 728 -8.09 -9.40 -1.73
C SER A 728 -8.01 -10.91 -1.99
N LEU A 729 -7.67 -11.71 -0.97
CA LEU A 729 -7.53 -13.16 -1.08
C LEU A 729 -8.84 -13.92 -0.87
N ARG A 730 -9.74 -13.42 -0.02
CA ARG A 730 -10.89 -14.17 0.49
C ARG A 730 -12.25 -13.63 0.06
N GLU A 731 -12.35 -12.35 -0.27
CA GLU A 731 -13.61 -11.79 -0.75
C GLU A 731 -14.02 -12.50 -2.06
N GLY A 732 -15.20 -13.15 -2.06
CA GLY A 732 -15.65 -13.93 -3.22
C GLY A 732 -15.00 -15.29 -3.41
N ASP A 733 -14.04 -15.70 -2.57
CA ASP A 733 -13.27 -16.95 -2.74
C ASP A 733 -14.07 -18.18 -2.29
N THR A 734 -15.03 -18.61 -3.09
CA THR A 734 -15.93 -19.75 -2.79
C THR A 734 -15.46 -21.09 -3.35
N ASP A 735 -14.21 -21.19 -3.82
CA ASP A 735 -13.68 -22.38 -4.52
C ASP A 735 -14.56 -22.80 -5.71
N ASP A 736 -14.81 -21.85 -6.63
CA ASP A 736 -15.73 -22.01 -7.75
C ASP A 736 -17.13 -22.51 -7.34
N GLY A 737 -17.60 -22.07 -6.17
CA GLY A 737 -18.92 -22.37 -5.64
C GLY A 737 -19.01 -23.74 -4.96
N LYS A 738 -17.89 -24.41 -4.69
CA LYS A 738 -17.87 -25.71 -3.99
C LYS A 738 -17.88 -25.56 -2.47
N PHE A 739 -17.46 -24.40 -1.96
CA PHE A 739 -17.31 -24.16 -0.55
C PHE A 739 -18.64 -24.33 0.22
N ASN A 740 -18.68 -25.27 1.17
CA ASN A 740 -19.83 -25.47 2.05
C ASN A 740 -19.61 -24.81 3.43
N PRO A 741 -20.37 -23.74 3.77
CA PRO A 741 -20.14 -22.99 4.99
C PRO A 741 -20.56 -23.76 6.27
N THR A 742 -21.29 -24.86 6.14
CA THR A 742 -21.67 -25.76 7.25
C THR A 742 -20.54 -26.73 7.64
N GLY A 743 -19.52 -26.91 6.78
CA GLY A 743 -18.47 -27.92 6.94
C GLY A 743 -18.88 -29.34 6.50
N GLY A 744 -20.03 -29.49 5.84
CA GLY A 744 -20.50 -30.75 5.26
C GLY A 744 -19.93 -31.02 3.85
N THR A 745 -20.60 -31.88 3.08
CA THR A 745 -20.26 -32.20 1.69
C THR A 745 -20.14 -30.94 0.83
N GLU A 746 -19.11 -30.86 -0.01
CA GLU A 746 -18.93 -29.74 -0.95
C GLU A 746 -20.12 -29.64 -1.91
N PHE A 747 -20.46 -28.40 -2.31
CA PHE A 747 -21.40 -28.18 -3.39
C PHE A 747 -20.79 -28.64 -4.73
N THR A 748 -21.63 -28.79 -5.75
CA THR A 748 -21.17 -29.15 -7.10
C THR A 748 -20.36 -28.05 -7.80
N GLY A 749 -20.31 -26.84 -7.24
CA GLY A 749 -19.78 -25.64 -7.90
C GLY A 749 -20.86 -24.79 -8.56
N TYR A 750 -20.47 -23.62 -9.07
CA TYR A 750 -21.36 -22.75 -9.84
C TYR A 750 -21.85 -23.45 -11.13
N PRO A 751 -23.12 -23.25 -11.51
CA PRO A 751 -23.60 -23.63 -12.84
C PRO A 751 -22.77 -22.93 -13.93
N GLN A 752 -22.40 -23.64 -15.00
CA GLN A 752 -21.69 -23.01 -16.12
C GLN A 752 -22.61 -22.08 -16.92
N LYS A 753 -22.18 -20.85 -17.16
CA LYS A 753 -22.81 -19.96 -18.15
C LYS A 753 -22.66 -20.56 -19.55
N VAL A 754 -23.67 -20.40 -20.41
CA VAL A 754 -23.72 -21.03 -21.75
C VAL A 754 -22.48 -20.66 -22.57
N THR A 755 -21.55 -21.60 -22.72
CA THR A 755 -20.28 -21.34 -23.43
C THR A 755 -20.19 -22.03 -24.79
N ASN A 756 -21.03 -23.03 -25.09
CA ASN A 756 -20.96 -23.80 -26.35
C ASN A 756 -22.32 -24.33 -26.85
N GLY A 757 -23.43 -23.64 -26.57
CA GLY A 757 -24.77 -24.04 -27.07
C GLY A 757 -25.34 -25.34 -26.49
N THR A 758 -24.64 -26.00 -25.56
CA THR A 758 -25.06 -27.24 -24.89
C THR A 758 -25.72 -27.03 -23.52
N ASN A 759 -25.63 -25.81 -22.97
CA ASN A 759 -26.12 -25.49 -21.61
C ASN A 759 -27.32 -24.54 -21.68
N THR A 760 -28.25 -24.66 -20.71
CA THR A 760 -29.38 -23.74 -20.54
C THR A 760 -28.89 -22.42 -19.92
N PRO A 761 -29.28 -21.24 -20.46
CA PRO A 761 -28.96 -19.96 -19.82
C PRO A 761 -29.50 -19.91 -18.40
N SER A 762 -28.82 -19.15 -17.53
CA SER A 762 -29.30 -18.99 -16.15
C SER A 762 -30.75 -18.52 -16.14
N PRO A 763 -31.61 -19.10 -15.29
CA PRO A 763 -32.99 -18.68 -15.21
C PRO A 763 -33.17 -17.39 -14.40
N TYR A 764 -32.09 -16.81 -13.87
CA TYR A 764 -32.09 -15.58 -13.07
C TYR A 764 -31.56 -14.40 -13.88
N LEU A 765 -32.29 -13.27 -13.87
CA LEU A 765 -31.79 -11.95 -14.28
C LEU A 765 -31.55 -11.07 -13.07
N LEU A 766 -30.78 -9.99 -13.22
CA LEU A 766 -30.60 -9.03 -12.14
C LEU A 766 -31.96 -8.47 -11.64
N PRO A 767 -32.16 -8.33 -10.32
CA PRO A 767 -33.49 -8.12 -9.70
C PRO A 767 -33.94 -6.64 -9.70
N TYR A 768 -33.56 -5.88 -10.71
CA TYR A 768 -33.90 -4.46 -10.88
C TYR A 768 -34.07 -4.15 -12.37
N GLU A 769 -34.67 -3.00 -12.67
CA GLU A 769 -35.11 -2.64 -14.01
C GLU A 769 -33.97 -2.56 -15.03
N ALA A 770 -34.28 -2.98 -16.27
CA ALA A 770 -33.35 -2.94 -17.39
C ALA A 770 -32.75 -1.54 -17.63
N GLY A 771 -31.45 -1.48 -17.91
CA GLY A 771 -30.73 -0.23 -18.15
C GLY A 771 -30.26 0.49 -16.87
N LYS A 772 -30.63 0.02 -15.68
CA LYS A 772 -30.07 0.51 -14.41
C LYS A 772 -28.76 -0.21 -14.09
N MET A 773 -27.79 0.56 -13.61
CA MET A 773 -26.52 0.04 -13.08
C MET A 773 -26.51 0.14 -11.56
N ILE A 774 -26.37 -1.00 -10.88
CA ILE A 774 -26.39 -1.06 -9.41
C ILE A 774 -25.09 -1.64 -8.89
N ASN A 775 -24.52 -1.01 -7.86
CA ASN A 775 -23.35 -1.51 -7.16
C ASN A 775 -23.73 -2.75 -6.33
N VAL A 776 -22.90 -3.78 -6.38
CA VAL A 776 -22.99 -4.93 -5.49
C VAL A 776 -22.09 -4.65 -4.30
N GLY A 777 -22.66 -4.13 -3.22
CA GLY A 777 -21.92 -3.76 -2.01
C GLY A 777 -21.19 -4.94 -1.38
N GLN A 778 -21.80 -6.13 -1.48
CA GLN A 778 -21.27 -7.37 -0.96
C GLN A 778 -21.69 -8.55 -1.83
N GLY A 779 -20.74 -9.43 -2.14
CA GLY A 779 -20.97 -10.64 -2.95
C GLY A 779 -20.91 -11.93 -2.14
N ASN A 780 -20.75 -13.05 -2.84
CA ASN A 780 -20.57 -14.36 -2.19
C ASN A 780 -19.34 -14.34 -1.26
N LEU A 781 -19.41 -15.06 -0.12
CA LEU A 781 -18.38 -15.06 0.92
C LEU A 781 -17.89 -13.65 1.30
N GLY A 782 -18.80 -12.69 1.35
CA GLY A 782 -18.50 -11.31 1.71
C GLY A 782 -18.13 -11.10 3.18
N VAL A 783 -17.19 -10.19 3.41
CA VAL A 783 -16.54 -9.98 4.72
C VAL A 783 -17.47 -9.54 5.84
N PHE A 784 -18.57 -8.83 5.56
CA PHE A 784 -19.44 -8.28 6.60
C PHE A 784 -20.49 -9.30 7.08
N SER A 785 -21.36 -9.80 6.21
CA SER A 785 -22.49 -10.68 6.61
C SER A 785 -22.59 -12.02 5.86
N HIS A 786 -22.00 -12.16 4.68
CA HIS A 786 -22.04 -13.40 3.87
C HIS A 786 -20.96 -14.41 4.26
N ASN A 787 -20.32 -14.21 5.41
CA ASN A 787 -19.33 -15.15 5.92
C ASN A 787 -19.93 -16.13 6.94
N PRO A 788 -19.34 -17.33 7.11
CA PRO A 788 -19.85 -18.35 8.03
C PRO A 788 -19.93 -17.91 9.50
N ARG A 789 -19.12 -16.94 9.92
CA ARG A 789 -19.04 -16.49 11.32
C ARG A 789 -20.17 -15.52 11.66
N ALA A 790 -20.32 -14.47 10.88
CA ALA A 790 -21.41 -13.50 11.04
C ALA A 790 -22.79 -14.20 11.01
N ASN A 791 -22.97 -15.15 10.08
CA ASN A 791 -24.20 -15.95 9.97
C ASN A 791 -24.49 -16.85 11.19
N LYS A 792 -23.47 -17.27 11.95
CA LYS A 792 -23.66 -18.14 13.13
C LYS A 792 -23.93 -17.36 14.42
N ILE A 793 -23.48 -16.10 14.48
CA ILE A 793 -23.45 -15.32 15.72
C ILE A 793 -24.65 -14.36 15.80
N HIS A 794 -25.07 -13.78 14.66
CA HIS A 794 -26.05 -12.67 14.65
C HIS A 794 -27.51 -13.06 14.41
N THR A 795 -27.83 -14.35 14.30
CA THR A 795 -29.21 -14.80 14.04
C THR A 795 -29.78 -15.55 15.25
N SER A 796 -30.75 -14.94 15.94
CA SER A 796 -31.50 -15.56 17.05
C SER A 796 -32.50 -16.66 16.61
N ASN A 797 -32.53 -16.95 15.31
CA ASN A 797 -33.38 -17.93 14.63
C ASN A 797 -32.47 -18.75 13.68
N PRO A 798 -32.74 -20.02 13.33
CA PRO A 798 -31.91 -20.76 12.37
C PRO A 798 -32.17 -20.22 10.96
N ALA A 799 -31.63 -19.03 10.69
CA ALA A 799 -31.56 -18.45 9.37
C ALA A 799 -30.58 -19.29 8.52
N PRO A 800 -30.83 -19.40 7.21
CA PRO A 800 -29.91 -20.10 6.33
C PRO A 800 -28.56 -19.39 6.33
N MET A 801 -27.48 -20.17 6.21
CA MET A 801 -26.16 -19.58 5.98
C MET A 801 -26.15 -18.87 4.62
N GLN A 802 -26.05 -17.54 4.64
CA GLN A 802 -26.13 -16.67 3.47
C GLN A 802 -24.77 -16.47 2.79
N THR A 803 -23.97 -17.53 2.69
CA THR A 803 -22.65 -17.45 2.04
C THR A 803 -22.73 -17.21 0.54
N TYR A 804 -23.78 -17.75 -0.09
CA TYR A 804 -24.09 -17.50 -1.49
C TYR A 804 -25.24 -16.50 -1.59
N ALA A 805 -24.88 -15.22 -1.61
CA ALA A 805 -25.81 -14.11 -1.62
C ALA A 805 -25.18 -12.87 -2.25
N TYR A 806 -26.04 -11.96 -2.70
CA TYR A 806 -25.63 -10.70 -3.30
C TYR A 806 -26.46 -9.55 -2.71
N ASP A 807 -25.75 -8.50 -2.30
CA ASP A 807 -26.33 -7.27 -1.79
C ASP A 807 -26.23 -6.17 -2.85
N PHE A 808 -27.37 -5.84 -3.46
CA PHE A 808 -27.51 -4.82 -4.49
C PHE A 808 -27.88 -3.48 -3.86
N ALA A 809 -27.03 -2.47 -4.02
CA ALA A 809 -27.19 -1.14 -3.44
C ALA A 809 -28.31 -0.32 -4.12
N LEU A 810 -29.56 -0.72 -3.88
CA LEU A 810 -30.77 -0.02 -4.32
C LEU A 810 -31.12 1.12 -3.35
N ASP A 811 -31.58 2.25 -3.89
CA ASP A 811 -32.03 3.39 -3.07
C ASP A 811 -33.34 3.05 -2.32
N GLN A 812 -33.71 3.87 -1.33
CA GLN A 812 -34.94 3.67 -0.58
C GLN A 812 -36.16 3.65 -1.50
N ALA A 813 -37.05 2.69 -1.26
CA ALA A 813 -38.30 2.50 -1.99
C ALA A 813 -38.16 2.24 -3.49
N GLU A 814 -36.95 1.95 -3.98
CA GLU A 814 -36.73 1.49 -5.34
C GLU A 814 -37.36 0.10 -5.55
N GLU A 815 -37.92 -0.12 -6.74
CA GLU A 815 -38.61 -1.38 -7.04
C GLU A 815 -37.62 -2.54 -7.22
N ILE A 816 -37.90 -3.62 -6.51
CA ILE A 816 -37.24 -4.91 -6.65
C ILE A 816 -38.11 -5.75 -7.59
N LEU A 817 -37.49 -6.27 -8.64
CA LEU A 817 -38.16 -7.09 -9.65
C LEU A 817 -37.88 -8.57 -9.42
N ALA A 818 -38.84 -9.43 -9.76
CA ALA A 818 -38.63 -10.86 -9.76
C ALA A 818 -37.52 -11.24 -10.76
N SER A 819 -36.45 -11.85 -10.26
CA SER A 819 -35.30 -12.33 -11.05
C SER A 819 -35.66 -13.55 -11.92
N ARG A 820 -36.60 -14.37 -11.45
CA ARG A 820 -37.07 -15.61 -12.09
C ARG A 820 -38.56 -15.81 -11.77
N PRO A 821 -39.39 -16.29 -12.73
CA PRO A 821 -40.80 -16.56 -12.48
C PRO A 821 -41.00 -17.59 -11.36
N GLY A 822 -42.17 -17.54 -10.72
CA GLY A 822 -42.48 -18.43 -9.62
C GLY A 822 -43.79 -18.11 -8.90
N THR A 823 -44.01 -18.80 -7.80
CA THR A 823 -45.16 -18.60 -6.91
C THR A 823 -44.69 -18.01 -5.58
N VAL A 824 -45.34 -16.94 -5.10
CA VAL A 824 -45.06 -16.36 -3.78
C VAL A 824 -45.50 -17.35 -2.69
N VAL A 825 -44.58 -17.74 -1.81
CA VAL A 825 -44.85 -18.73 -0.75
C VAL A 825 -44.78 -18.16 0.66
N GLY A 826 -44.28 -16.93 0.81
CA GLY A 826 -44.27 -16.23 2.09
C GLY A 826 -43.58 -14.88 1.97
N PHE A 827 -43.94 -13.96 2.87
CA PHE A 827 -43.28 -12.67 3.03
C PHE A 827 -43.45 -12.18 4.47
N TYR A 828 -42.58 -11.26 4.89
CA TYR A 828 -42.67 -10.52 6.13
C TYR A 828 -42.28 -9.07 5.84
N GLU A 829 -43.04 -8.09 6.32
CA GLU A 829 -42.85 -6.67 5.95
C GLU A 829 -43.17 -5.68 7.08
N SER A 830 -43.16 -6.16 8.32
CA SER A 830 -43.58 -5.35 9.47
C SER A 830 -42.43 -4.60 10.15
N THR A 831 -41.17 -4.91 9.84
CA THR A 831 -40.02 -4.20 10.43
C THR A 831 -39.96 -2.76 9.89
N PRO A 832 -39.89 -1.75 10.76
CA PRO A 832 -39.64 -0.36 10.35
C PRO A 832 -38.26 -0.18 9.73
N ASN A 833 -38.13 0.75 8.77
CA ASN A 833 -36.82 1.10 8.19
C ASN A 833 -35.85 1.64 9.25
N ASP A 834 -34.55 1.52 8.98
CA ASP A 834 -33.45 2.01 9.80
C ASP A 834 -33.44 1.37 11.21
N THR A 835 -33.92 0.13 11.33
CA THR A 835 -33.94 -0.62 12.59
C THR A 835 -33.26 -1.99 12.46
N GLY A 836 -32.50 -2.36 13.51
CA GLY A 836 -31.95 -3.71 13.66
C GLY A 836 -32.99 -4.69 14.23
N GLY A 837 -32.87 -5.98 13.90
CA GLY A 837 -33.79 -7.03 14.34
C GLY A 837 -34.23 -7.98 13.21
N ASP A 838 -35.52 -8.32 13.17
CA ASP A 838 -36.11 -9.04 12.03
C ASP A 838 -36.00 -8.20 10.75
N TRP A 839 -35.93 -8.85 9.59
CA TRP A 839 -35.76 -8.22 8.29
C TRP A 839 -37.00 -8.45 7.43
N ASN A 840 -37.35 -7.47 6.59
CA ASN A 840 -38.45 -7.62 5.65
C ASN A 840 -37.98 -8.40 4.42
N PHE A 841 -38.78 -9.38 3.99
CA PHE A 841 -38.45 -10.22 2.84
C PHE A 841 -39.70 -10.74 2.10
N ILE A 842 -39.50 -11.15 0.85
CA ILE A 842 -40.43 -11.98 0.06
C ILE A 842 -39.71 -13.24 -0.44
N ARG A 843 -40.42 -14.37 -0.43
CA ARG A 843 -39.92 -15.67 -0.89
C ARG A 843 -40.75 -16.19 -2.06
N ILE A 844 -40.06 -16.55 -3.14
CA ILE A 844 -40.65 -17.04 -4.39
C ILE A 844 -40.14 -18.45 -4.68
N ARG A 845 -41.06 -19.39 -4.85
CA ARG A 845 -40.78 -20.78 -5.28
C ARG A 845 -40.75 -20.86 -6.80
N HIS A 846 -39.72 -21.46 -7.39
CA HIS A 846 -39.58 -21.55 -8.85
C HIS A 846 -40.25 -22.81 -9.41
N ASP A 847 -41.57 -22.74 -9.56
CA ASP A 847 -42.42 -23.85 -10.00
C ASP A 847 -43.24 -23.56 -11.26
N VAL A 848 -43.13 -22.35 -11.81
CA VAL A 848 -43.82 -21.95 -13.04
C VAL A 848 -42.90 -21.20 -14.01
N ASP A 849 -43.26 -21.21 -15.30
CA ASP A 849 -42.68 -20.34 -16.34
C ASP A 849 -43.33 -18.94 -16.34
N ASP A 850 -42.90 -18.04 -17.23
CA ASP A 850 -43.47 -16.68 -17.36
C ASP A 850 -44.94 -16.68 -17.83
N ASN A 851 -45.43 -17.77 -18.42
CA ASN A 851 -46.84 -17.94 -18.76
C ASN A 851 -47.67 -18.46 -17.58
N GLY A 852 -47.02 -18.81 -16.47
CA GLY A 852 -47.64 -19.41 -15.30
C GLY A 852 -47.88 -20.92 -15.42
N ASN A 853 -47.32 -21.59 -16.42
CA ASN A 853 -47.41 -23.04 -16.55
C ASN A 853 -46.45 -23.72 -15.58
N ALA A 854 -46.85 -24.85 -15.00
CA ALA A 854 -46.00 -25.60 -14.09
C ALA A 854 -44.76 -26.16 -14.80
N ILE A 855 -43.59 -26.05 -14.15
CA ILE A 855 -42.31 -26.56 -14.66
C ILE A 855 -41.66 -27.54 -13.68
N THR A 856 -40.83 -28.45 -14.22
CA THR A 856 -39.92 -29.27 -13.41
C THR A 856 -38.71 -28.42 -12.97
N PRO A 857 -38.00 -28.80 -11.89
CA PRO A 857 -36.79 -28.07 -11.51
C PRO A 857 -35.72 -28.20 -12.59
N ASP A 858 -34.95 -27.13 -12.79
CA ASP A 858 -33.88 -27.06 -13.78
C ASP A 858 -32.73 -28.01 -13.37
N PRO A 859 -32.35 -28.99 -14.20
CA PRO A 859 -31.36 -30.00 -13.82
C PRO A 859 -29.93 -29.45 -13.70
N VAL A 860 -29.68 -28.21 -14.15
CA VAL A 860 -28.38 -27.53 -14.09
C VAL A 860 -28.35 -26.53 -12.93
N HIS A 861 -29.40 -25.71 -12.80
CA HIS A 861 -29.44 -24.59 -11.87
C HIS A 861 -30.14 -24.90 -10.53
N ASP A 862 -30.96 -25.95 -10.47
CA ASP A 862 -31.77 -26.27 -9.29
C ASP A 862 -31.23 -27.52 -8.58
N ARG A 863 -30.05 -27.42 -7.99
CA ARG A 863 -29.35 -28.51 -7.28
C ARG A 863 -29.18 -28.25 -5.79
N ASP A 864 -29.35 -29.30 -4.99
CA ASP A 864 -28.98 -29.27 -3.57
C ASP A 864 -27.47 -29.49 -3.35
N VAL A 865 -27.02 -29.50 -2.09
CA VAL A 865 -25.62 -29.74 -1.73
C VAL A 865 -25.06 -31.07 -2.24
N GLY A 866 -25.91 -32.10 -2.41
CA GLY A 866 -25.51 -33.40 -2.95
C GLY A 866 -25.55 -33.48 -4.48
N GLY A 867 -25.88 -32.37 -5.15
CA GLY A 867 -26.07 -32.33 -6.60
C GLY A 867 -27.41 -32.90 -7.08
N ASN A 868 -28.35 -33.22 -6.18
CA ASN A 868 -29.65 -33.73 -6.57
C ASN A 868 -30.53 -32.60 -7.09
N VAL A 869 -31.29 -32.87 -8.15
CA VAL A 869 -32.26 -31.93 -8.69
C VAL A 869 -33.41 -31.75 -7.70
N THR A 870 -33.62 -30.51 -7.24
CA THR A 870 -34.63 -30.14 -6.23
C THR A 870 -35.31 -28.84 -6.61
N ARG A 871 -36.48 -28.55 -6.04
CA ARG A 871 -37.14 -27.26 -6.24
C ARG A 871 -36.33 -26.14 -5.57
N THR A 872 -36.17 -24.97 -6.18
CA THR A 872 -35.48 -23.83 -5.56
C THR A 872 -36.42 -22.69 -5.17
N PHE A 873 -35.94 -21.86 -4.24
CA PHE A 873 -36.64 -20.69 -3.73
C PHE A 873 -35.69 -19.49 -3.72
N ALA A 874 -36.07 -18.38 -4.36
CA ALA A 874 -35.37 -17.11 -4.17
C ALA A 874 -35.96 -16.36 -2.98
N VAL A 875 -35.10 -15.79 -2.16
CA VAL A 875 -35.45 -14.87 -1.10
C VAL A 875 -34.88 -13.50 -1.44
N TYR A 876 -35.73 -12.48 -1.39
CA TYR A 876 -35.40 -11.08 -1.56
C TYR A 876 -35.68 -10.40 -0.24
N GLY A 877 -34.72 -9.69 0.35
CA GLY A 877 -34.97 -9.01 1.61
C GLY A 877 -34.24 -7.69 1.78
N HIS A 878 -34.26 -7.21 3.02
CA HIS A 878 -34.05 -5.80 3.39
C HIS A 878 -35.09 -4.88 2.72
N GLY A 879 -36.31 -5.38 2.50
CA GLY A 879 -37.40 -4.55 2.00
C GLY A 879 -37.76 -3.44 2.99
N ARG A 880 -38.39 -2.37 2.49
CA ARG A 880 -38.98 -1.37 3.38
C ARG A 880 -40.22 -1.90 4.08
N GLN A 881 -40.62 -1.26 5.18
CA GLN A 881 -41.92 -1.54 5.81
C GLN A 881 -43.07 -1.39 4.80
N ASN A 882 -43.97 -2.38 4.75
CA ASN A 882 -45.04 -2.50 3.76
C ASN A 882 -44.59 -2.59 2.29
N GLY A 883 -43.31 -2.84 2.03
CA GLY A 883 -42.73 -2.81 0.69
C GLY A 883 -43.29 -3.88 -0.26
N VAL A 884 -43.76 -5.02 0.25
CA VAL A 884 -44.37 -6.07 -0.57
C VAL A 884 -45.80 -5.69 -0.90
N THR A 885 -46.59 -5.32 0.10
CA THR A 885 -47.97 -4.85 -0.10
C THR A 885 -48.02 -3.69 -1.11
N ASP A 886 -47.14 -2.71 -0.96
CA ASP A 886 -47.10 -1.55 -1.85
C ASP A 886 -46.71 -1.92 -3.29
N ALA A 887 -45.79 -2.86 -3.49
CA ALA A 887 -45.39 -3.30 -4.81
C ALA A 887 -46.55 -4.02 -5.54
N PHE A 888 -47.24 -4.93 -4.86
CA PHE A 888 -48.38 -5.68 -5.43
C PHE A 888 -49.62 -4.80 -5.65
N ALA A 889 -49.79 -3.74 -4.85
CA ALA A 889 -50.85 -2.76 -5.05
C ALA A 889 -50.64 -1.90 -6.31
N ARG A 890 -49.40 -1.78 -6.82
CA ARG A 890 -49.04 -1.01 -8.03
C ARG A 890 -49.18 -1.79 -9.33
N TRP A 891 -49.50 -3.07 -9.28
CA TRP A 891 -49.70 -3.89 -10.46
C TRP A 891 -50.92 -3.41 -11.25
N SER A 892 -50.92 -3.67 -12.56
CA SER A 892 -52.04 -3.35 -13.45
C SER A 892 -53.36 -3.98 -12.97
N THR A 893 -53.27 -5.16 -12.34
CA THR A 893 -54.32 -5.75 -11.49
C THR A 893 -53.81 -5.85 -10.05
N PRO A 894 -54.19 -4.90 -9.15
CA PRO A 894 -53.71 -4.91 -7.77
C PRO A 894 -54.07 -6.20 -7.02
N VAL A 895 -53.12 -6.73 -6.26
CA VAL A 895 -53.34 -7.91 -5.41
C VAL A 895 -53.46 -7.47 -3.95
N PRO A 896 -54.61 -7.70 -3.28
CA PRO A 896 -54.75 -7.41 -1.85
C PRO A 896 -53.73 -8.20 -1.02
N THR A 897 -53.18 -7.61 0.05
CA THR A 897 -52.17 -8.24 0.93
C THR A 897 -52.54 -9.68 1.34
N ALA A 898 -53.81 -9.92 1.67
CA ALA A 898 -54.31 -11.24 2.08
C ALA A 898 -54.19 -12.33 0.99
N ASN A 899 -54.04 -11.94 -0.28
CA ASN A 899 -53.98 -12.82 -1.44
C ASN A 899 -52.58 -12.90 -2.08
N ILE A 900 -51.57 -12.21 -1.51
CA ILE A 900 -50.21 -12.20 -2.07
C ILE A 900 -49.59 -13.61 -2.04
N ILE A 901 -49.76 -14.35 -0.94
CA ILE A 901 -49.31 -15.75 -0.86
C ILE A 901 -50.12 -16.60 -1.84
N GLY A 902 -49.42 -17.36 -2.69
CA GLY A 902 -50.00 -18.15 -3.78
C GLY A 902 -50.09 -17.41 -5.11
N THR A 903 -49.82 -16.10 -5.15
CA THR A 903 -49.78 -15.34 -6.40
C THR A 903 -48.58 -15.77 -7.25
N ARG A 904 -48.80 -15.93 -8.56
CA ARG A 904 -47.75 -16.18 -9.54
C ARG A 904 -47.13 -14.87 -9.99
N VAL A 905 -45.80 -14.83 -10.02
CA VAL A 905 -45.01 -13.70 -10.48
C VAL A 905 -44.26 -14.09 -11.75
N ARG A 906 -44.18 -13.16 -12.69
CA ARG A 906 -43.34 -13.28 -13.88
C ARG A 906 -41.98 -12.64 -13.65
N ARG A 907 -40.98 -13.02 -14.45
CA ARG A 907 -39.73 -12.27 -14.50
C ARG A 907 -40.01 -10.79 -14.78
N GLY A 908 -39.32 -9.90 -14.09
CA GLY A 908 -39.45 -8.45 -14.27
C GLY A 908 -40.66 -7.82 -13.58
N GLN A 909 -41.50 -8.61 -12.90
CA GLN A 909 -42.64 -8.06 -12.17
C GLN A 909 -42.20 -7.46 -10.81
N PRO A 910 -42.67 -6.26 -10.42
CA PRO A 910 -42.35 -5.67 -9.12
C PRO A 910 -42.87 -6.54 -7.97
N ILE A 911 -42.00 -6.89 -7.02
CA ILE A 911 -42.35 -7.82 -5.93
C ILE A 911 -42.13 -7.21 -4.54
N MET A 912 -41.30 -6.20 -4.42
CA MET A 912 -40.98 -5.53 -3.16
C MET A 912 -40.38 -4.15 -3.44
N LEU A 913 -40.34 -3.29 -2.43
CA LEU A 913 -39.61 -2.02 -2.47
C LEU A 913 -38.41 -2.09 -1.51
N ALA A 914 -37.23 -1.63 -1.95
CA ALA A 914 -35.99 -1.66 -1.18
C ALA A 914 -36.05 -0.77 0.07
N GLY A 915 -35.29 -1.14 1.10
CA GLY A 915 -35.22 -0.42 2.37
C GLY A 915 -33.99 -0.85 3.17
N ASP A 916 -34.03 -0.60 4.48
CA ASP A 916 -32.96 -0.95 5.42
C ASP A 916 -33.61 -1.55 6.67
N THR A 917 -33.61 -2.88 6.78
CA THR A 917 -34.23 -3.60 7.91
C THR A 917 -33.41 -4.81 8.32
N GLY A 918 -33.27 -5.08 9.61
CA GLY A 918 -32.47 -6.21 10.10
C GLY A 918 -30.97 -5.91 10.11
N THR A 919 -30.11 -6.92 9.91
CA THR A 919 -28.65 -6.72 9.86
C THR A 919 -28.24 -6.22 8.49
N SER A 920 -28.21 -4.90 8.33
CA SER A 920 -27.92 -4.21 7.08
C SER A 920 -26.99 -3.03 7.33
N PHE A 921 -26.10 -2.75 6.37
CA PHE A 921 -25.11 -1.67 6.48
C PHE A 921 -25.60 -0.33 5.90
N TYR A 922 -26.54 -0.38 4.96
CA TYR A 922 -27.26 0.74 4.33
C TYR A 922 -28.41 0.18 3.47
N ASN A 923 -29.28 1.02 2.90
CA ASN A 923 -30.39 0.55 2.06
C ASN A 923 -29.90 -0.35 0.92
N HIS A 924 -30.42 -1.56 0.79
CA HIS A 924 -30.03 -2.45 -0.30
C HIS A 924 -31.08 -3.55 -0.49
N LEU A 925 -30.91 -4.35 -1.53
CA LEU A 925 -31.57 -5.63 -1.69
C LEU A 925 -30.58 -6.75 -1.42
N HIS A 926 -30.89 -7.61 -0.47
CA HIS A 926 -30.22 -8.90 -0.33
C HIS A 926 -30.97 -9.98 -1.11
N MET A 927 -30.26 -10.75 -1.92
CA MET A 927 -30.81 -11.90 -2.64
C MET A 927 -29.98 -13.16 -2.43
N HIS A 928 -30.65 -14.25 -2.09
CA HIS A 928 -30.07 -15.59 -2.07
C HIS A 928 -31.05 -16.65 -2.56
N VAL A 929 -30.55 -17.84 -2.89
CA VAL A 929 -31.35 -18.97 -3.35
C VAL A 929 -31.22 -20.14 -2.38
N LEU A 930 -32.35 -20.75 -2.03
CA LEU A 930 -32.45 -21.91 -1.14
C LEU A 930 -32.91 -23.14 -1.94
N PRO A 931 -32.32 -24.33 -1.72
CA PRO A 931 -32.86 -25.58 -2.24
C PRO A 931 -34.07 -26.01 -1.39
N GLY A 932 -34.99 -26.75 -1.99
CA GLY A 932 -36.12 -27.36 -1.30
C GLY A 932 -35.70 -28.60 -0.52
N LYS A 933 -36.47 -28.96 0.52
CA LYS A 933 -36.30 -30.27 1.19
C LYS A 933 -36.47 -31.41 0.17
N SER A 934 -35.78 -32.53 0.37
CA SER A 934 -35.63 -33.63 -0.60
C SER A 934 -36.91 -33.98 -1.39
N GLY A 935 -36.84 -33.84 -2.73
CA GLY A 935 -37.88 -34.19 -3.71
C GLY A 935 -38.34 -33.01 -4.59
N PRO A 936 -38.57 -33.20 -5.91
CA PRO A 936 -38.90 -32.12 -6.86
C PRO A 936 -40.28 -31.46 -6.64
N THR A 937 -41.12 -32.05 -5.79
CA THR A 937 -42.46 -31.57 -5.41
C THR A 937 -42.50 -30.89 -4.04
N SER A 938 -41.35 -30.69 -3.38
CA SER A 938 -41.29 -30.05 -2.07
C SER A 938 -41.78 -28.59 -2.14
N ILE A 939 -42.64 -28.23 -1.19
CA ILE A 939 -43.17 -26.87 -1.03
C ILE A 939 -42.40 -26.06 0.02
N ASP A 940 -41.50 -26.71 0.75
CA ASP A 940 -40.70 -26.12 1.83
C ASP A 940 -39.24 -25.91 1.39
N ALA A 941 -38.71 -24.71 1.63
CA ALA A 941 -37.29 -24.42 1.51
C ALA A 941 -36.46 -25.08 2.64
N ASN A 942 -35.22 -25.44 2.33
CA ASN A 942 -34.21 -25.74 3.32
C ASN A 942 -33.76 -24.43 3.97
N THR A 943 -33.83 -24.32 5.30
CA THR A 943 -33.46 -23.10 6.03
C THR A 943 -32.03 -23.17 6.57
N THR A 944 -31.23 -24.17 6.19
CA THR A 944 -29.87 -24.33 6.73
C THR A 944 -28.80 -23.61 5.91
N TYR A 945 -28.96 -23.50 4.58
CA TYR A 945 -27.93 -22.89 3.71
C TYR A 945 -28.51 -22.35 2.39
N ALA A 946 -27.89 -21.29 1.87
CA ALA A 946 -28.02 -20.86 0.48
C ALA A 946 -27.12 -21.67 -0.45
N ILE A 947 -27.51 -21.80 -1.72
CA ILE A 947 -26.76 -22.53 -2.77
C ILE A 947 -26.09 -21.58 -3.77
N PRO A 948 -24.99 -21.99 -4.43
CA PRO A 948 -24.37 -21.21 -5.50
C PRO A 948 -25.33 -20.97 -6.68
N PHE A 949 -25.41 -19.73 -7.16
CA PHE A 949 -26.21 -19.37 -8.33
C PHE A 949 -25.56 -18.21 -9.11
N ILE A 950 -25.93 -18.10 -10.39
CA ILE A 950 -25.40 -17.12 -11.33
C ILE A 950 -26.53 -16.37 -12.05
N PHE A 951 -26.24 -15.21 -12.61
CA PHE A 951 -27.18 -14.42 -13.42
C PHE A 951 -26.88 -14.58 -14.92
N GLN A 952 -27.93 -14.49 -15.74
CA GLN A 952 -27.82 -14.61 -17.19
C GLN A 952 -27.20 -13.34 -17.81
N ASP A 953 -27.52 -12.18 -17.26
CA ASP A 953 -27.18 -10.84 -17.76
C ASP A 953 -25.92 -10.23 -17.12
N VAL A 954 -25.22 -10.98 -16.27
CA VAL A 954 -23.88 -10.63 -15.79
C VAL A 954 -22.84 -11.24 -16.71
N ASP A 955 -21.89 -10.45 -17.21
CA ASP A 955 -20.83 -10.91 -18.12
C ASP A 955 -19.88 -11.97 -17.52
N GLY A 956 -19.06 -12.60 -18.38
CA GLY A 956 -18.10 -13.62 -17.95
C GLY A 956 -18.76 -14.90 -17.44
N ASP A 957 -18.52 -15.23 -16.17
CA ASP A 957 -19.01 -16.43 -15.48
C ASP A 957 -20.45 -16.28 -14.93
N GLY A 958 -21.04 -15.08 -15.00
CA GLY A 958 -22.38 -14.81 -14.49
C GLY A 958 -22.43 -14.52 -12.97
N MET A 959 -21.28 -14.36 -12.31
CA MET A 959 -21.19 -14.06 -10.89
C MET A 959 -21.00 -12.57 -10.62
N CYS A 960 -21.73 -12.05 -9.63
CA CYS A 960 -21.47 -10.71 -9.12
C CYS A 960 -20.31 -10.71 -8.12
N LYS A 961 -19.36 -9.80 -8.30
CA LYS A 961 -18.26 -9.49 -7.39
C LYS A 961 -18.59 -8.29 -6.51
N ALA A 962 -18.11 -8.29 -5.27
CA ALA A 962 -18.25 -7.17 -4.35
C ALA A 962 -17.61 -5.90 -4.93
N LEU A 963 -18.19 -4.74 -4.64
CA LEU A 963 -17.78 -3.40 -5.06
C LEU A 963 -17.79 -3.16 -6.57
N HIS A 964 -18.38 -4.08 -7.35
CA HIS A 964 -18.57 -3.94 -8.80
C HIS A 964 -20.01 -3.53 -9.11
N TRP A 965 -20.21 -2.95 -10.28
CA TRP A 965 -21.52 -2.54 -10.76
C TRP A 965 -21.97 -3.42 -11.92
N TYR A 966 -23.28 -3.65 -12.00
CA TYR A 966 -23.86 -4.49 -13.04
C TYR A 966 -25.08 -3.80 -13.64
N GLU A 967 -25.21 -3.87 -14.96
CA GLU A 967 -26.39 -3.42 -15.68
C GLU A 967 -27.39 -4.57 -15.84
N SER A 968 -28.65 -4.33 -15.49
CA SER A 968 -29.71 -5.32 -15.66
C SER A 968 -30.29 -5.30 -17.07
N THR A 969 -30.75 -6.47 -17.53
CA THR A 969 -31.62 -6.59 -18.72
C THR A 969 -33.06 -6.98 -18.36
N ASN A 970 -33.39 -7.03 -17.08
CA ASN A 970 -34.69 -7.44 -16.56
C ASN A 970 -35.75 -6.36 -16.82
N THR A 971 -36.52 -6.56 -17.89
CA THR A 971 -37.53 -5.59 -18.32
C THR A 971 -38.70 -5.58 -17.33
N ARG A 972 -39.02 -4.39 -16.80
CA ARG A 972 -40.14 -4.20 -15.87
C ARG A 972 -41.48 -4.59 -16.53
N VAL A 973 -42.24 -5.47 -15.89
CA VAL A 973 -43.58 -5.91 -16.34
C VAL A 973 -44.66 -5.31 -15.44
N THR A 974 -45.72 -4.75 -16.04
CA THR A 974 -46.80 -4.01 -15.37
C THR A 974 -47.98 -4.86 -14.92
#